data_AF-W9J597-F1
#
_entry.id   AF-W9J597-F1
#
_cell.length_a   1.000
_cell.length_b   1.000
_cell.length_c   1.000
_cell.angle_alpha   90.00
_cell.angle_beta   90.00
_cell.angle_gamma   90.00
#
_symmetry.space_group_name_H-M   'P 1'
#
loop_
_entity.id
_entity.type
_entity.pdbx_description
1 polymer ?
#
loop_
_entity_poly.entity_id
_entity_poly.type
_entity_poly.pdbx_seq_one_letter_code
_entity_poly.pdbx_strand_id
1 'polypeptide(L)'
;MAKTTLLSLVAACLLIVPSSARPETPDITNHYTSFKNPPVTSRPLFRYWLPDASADVSKVADDIASAGSIGAGGVEFVPFYQYGGHGGRYPPGADWATYGFGSPAFVDVLEQAAKAHVSHGLKMDFALGPNQGQGVPADPDEEGLQWDLFPFAIQVPANGSLENPLPGWGTGKLVSLVTATVDSRQTRELGANPFPGASDTHTSFVLTNGSLVQHTNKVSTEGIVKYKFPKTPDGTEQWAFAFYSRRSLIKNLKFSSNDTNPIYSNGSYTVDHFSAKGAKVTIRFWQNYILKNSNVRSLIKQCAEAGWEDSPEILSTITWTPDIPKLFKRRHGYDLLTYLPLIMDKSNNLAIQAGVLGPFEAVLNTPDKGQGVVNDFVEILELCYREYITTLRDWLQTNLGLNFRTQVSYNLPMDMGANVPFVDIPEAESLGFHDNPDAYKQYIGPAVLAGKKVVSNELGAMPGRPYSQLLTELLFSADAAFAANTNKFVLHGQPYSGNYYNTTWPGYTPFQYGFSELYSPRQPAWEHGLDEVLGYLGRAQHSMQMGVANLDVAIYNKVAKTDPLWTYNVYAENDLERASYTYAYVTPANFRLPQAYVDNKVLAPKTGAFKALVLPARSNITLQAIEDITRFAKAGLPVILVDSPVFLPTNRRGEEFKTWDAYKSLLKLPSVHQSKKSKVAATLQSLGIRPKVTAISDKLWKHARRWDPVSGMDLIFILGASQPSTGIVKIASKGVPYWFDAWTGTQEPVLFYSADRLSGTINIPLSLAANQTAIIAVSNKPLKYVETPVVHISKKPAGILGGKLTSRHEIELHATSRSSSGRVTLSNGASHSIKYFDSPEEIQLEKWTLTAEHWEAPSNFSDASAIASKRNSTHILTAPLKSWTELGPQLTNSSGLGYYSTSFTWPPSHYSTKNLDGAYVKFEPVMHAMKLWVNGKRLPPVDPRNPVVDLGPFMKRGENEILAVVPTTMWNYVRSLLPRIRNAGDIPLEISTEDIQLKWPTPAKTDNGLVGRVYLVPYHKVTLRL
;
A
#
# COMPACT_ATOMS: atom_id res chain seq x y z
N MET A 1 42.23 -53.52 43.47
CA MET A 1 43.04 -54.41 42.61
C MET A 1 42.70 -54.05 41.17
N ALA A 2 43.51 -53.22 40.54
CA ALA A 2 44.55 -53.62 39.57
C ALA A 2 43.91 -54.06 38.23
N LYS A 3 43.92 -53.21 37.19
CA LYS A 3 45.00 -53.02 36.17
C LYS A 3 44.99 -54.20 35.16
N THR A 4 45.04 -54.10 33.83
CA THR A 4 45.24 -53.04 32.81
C THR A 4 44.99 -53.69 31.41
N THR A 5 44.83 -52.89 30.34
CA THR A 5 45.42 -52.95 28.95
C THR A 5 44.39 -52.37 27.95
N LEU A 6 44.34 -51.06 27.67
CA LEU A 6 45.09 -50.23 26.68
C LEU A 6 44.87 -50.61 25.19
N LEU A 7 44.11 -49.79 24.44
CA LEU A 7 44.55 -49.00 23.25
C LEU A 7 43.37 -48.29 22.53
N SER A 8 43.46 -46.95 22.49
CA SER A 8 43.28 -46.04 21.34
C SER A 8 41.99 -45.95 20.49
N LEU A 9 41.52 -44.69 20.38
CA LEU A 9 40.91 -43.96 19.24
C LEU A 9 39.45 -43.46 19.33
N VAL A 10 39.35 -42.18 19.76
CA VAL A 10 38.68 -41.03 19.09
C VAL A 10 37.24 -41.20 18.59
N ALA A 11 36.28 -40.52 19.23
CA ALA A 11 35.66 -39.29 18.71
C ALA A 11 34.50 -38.84 19.61
N ALA A 12 34.55 -37.56 20.02
CA ALA A 12 33.58 -36.89 20.86
C ALA A 12 32.30 -36.51 20.09
N CYS A 13 31.13 -36.89 20.60
CA CYS A 13 29.86 -36.24 20.28
C CYS A 13 29.48 -35.29 21.43
N LEU A 14 29.98 -34.06 21.36
CA LEU A 14 29.42 -32.93 22.10
C LEU A 14 28.05 -32.59 21.50
N LEU A 15 27.01 -32.69 22.33
CA LEU A 15 25.69 -32.12 22.08
C LEU A 15 25.82 -30.60 21.93
N ILE A 16 25.92 -30.14 20.68
CA ILE A 16 25.79 -28.73 20.34
C ILE A 16 24.29 -28.42 20.31
N VAL A 17 23.80 -27.78 21.36
CA VAL A 17 22.52 -27.07 21.33
C VAL A 17 22.68 -25.93 20.33
N PRO A 18 21.87 -25.83 19.26
CA PRO A 18 21.97 -24.71 18.33
C PRO A 18 21.58 -23.44 19.09
N SER A 19 22.58 -22.59 19.32
CA SER A 19 22.39 -21.19 19.71
C SER A 19 21.47 -20.55 18.67
N SER A 20 20.19 -20.41 19.01
CA SER A 20 19.29 -19.46 18.36
C SER A 20 19.99 -18.11 18.32
N ALA A 21 20.29 -17.60 17.13
CA ALA A 21 20.79 -16.25 16.95
C ALA A 21 19.86 -15.31 17.72
N ARG A 22 20.39 -14.66 18.77
CA ARG A 22 19.69 -13.55 19.42
C ARG A 22 19.42 -12.52 18.33
N PRO A 23 18.21 -11.94 18.24
CA PRO A 23 18.04 -10.73 17.47
C PRO A 23 19.04 -9.71 18.02
N GLU A 24 19.92 -9.18 17.16
CA GLU A 24 20.78 -8.07 17.52
C GLU A 24 19.91 -6.97 18.12
N THR A 25 20.13 -6.66 19.40
CA THR A 25 19.60 -5.45 20.01
C THR A 25 20.09 -4.28 19.16
N PRO A 26 19.20 -3.42 18.63
CA PRO A 26 19.61 -2.26 17.85
C PRO A 26 20.60 -1.46 18.68
N ASP A 27 21.77 -1.20 18.11
CA ASP A 27 22.71 -0.26 18.71
C ASP A 27 22.02 1.11 18.79
N ILE A 28 21.65 1.50 20.02
CA ILE A 28 20.95 2.75 20.37
C ILE A 28 21.76 3.98 19.91
N THR A 29 23.04 3.81 19.56
CA THR A 29 23.90 4.89 19.06
C THR A 29 23.70 5.25 17.58
N ASN A 30 22.94 4.45 16.81
CA ASN A 30 22.93 4.53 15.34
C ASN A 30 21.78 5.36 14.74
N HIS A 31 20.84 5.89 15.53
CA HIS A 31 19.62 6.58 15.01
C HIS A 31 19.90 7.86 14.20
N TYR A 32 21.05 8.52 14.45
CA TYR A 32 21.42 9.78 13.79
C TYR A 32 21.98 9.54 12.39
N THR A 33 22.97 8.65 12.34
CA THR A 33 23.57 8.15 11.11
C THR A 33 22.54 7.41 10.26
N SER A 34 21.62 6.67 10.90
CA SER A 34 20.55 5.95 10.21
C SER A 34 19.42 6.83 9.70
N PHE A 35 19.05 7.95 10.34
CA PHE A 35 18.06 8.84 9.74
C PHE A 35 18.62 9.54 8.49
N LYS A 36 19.85 10.07 8.54
CA LYS A 36 20.46 10.70 7.36
C LYS A 36 20.63 9.69 6.22
N ASN A 37 21.09 8.49 6.54
CA ASN A 37 21.30 7.38 5.62
C ASN A 37 20.53 6.13 6.10
N PRO A 38 19.24 5.99 5.74
CA PRO A 38 18.42 4.87 6.18
C PRO A 38 18.99 3.54 5.69
N PRO A 39 18.89 2.48 6.52
CA PRO A 39 19.31 1.14 6.12
C PRO A 39 18.53 0.72 4.88
N VAL A 40 19.15 -0.10 4.04
CA VAL A 40 18.57 -0.57 2.78
C VAL A 40 17.17 -1.17 2.95
N THR A 41 16.92 -1.84 4.07
CA THR A 41 15.63 -2.45 4.43
C THR A 41 14.51 -1.42 4.67
N SER A 42 14.86 -0.19 5.03
CA SER A 42 13.92 0.93 5.20
C SER A 42 13.80 1.79 3.95
N ARG A 43 14.49 1.47 2.85
CA ARG A 43 14.34 2.17 1.57
C ARG A 43 13.19 1.55 0.74
N PRO A 44 12.52 2.35 -0.11
CA PRO A 44 11.50 1.83 -1.02
C PRO A 44 12.12 0.87 -2.05
N LEU A 45 11.33 -0.06 -2.55
CA LEU A 45 11.71 -0.96 -3.64
C LEU A 45 11.02 -0.53 -4.94
N PHE A 46 11.49 -1.01 -6.09
CA PHE A 46 10.71 -1.01 -7.32
C PHE A 46 10.12 -2.41 -7.55
N ARG A 47 8.86 -2.50 -7.98
CA ARG A 47 8.34 -3.73 -8.60
C ARG A 47 8.97 -3.86 -9.98
N TYR A 48 9.84 -4.85 -10.15
CA TYR A 48 10.63 -5.04 -11.36
C TYR A 48 9.95 -6.02 -12.31
N TRP A 49 9.58 -5.52 -13.49
CA TRP A 49 8.84 -6.28 -14.50
C TRP A 49 9.79 -6.96 -15.47
N LEU A 50 10.11 -8.22 -15.18
CA LEU A 50 10.84 -9.08 -16.10
C LEU A 50 9.86 -9.65 -17.15
N PRO A 51 10.06 -9.41 -18.46
CA PRO A 51 9.15 -9.91 -19.49
C PRO A 51 9.06 -11.45 -19.49
N ASP A 52 10.20 -12.12 -19.57
CA ASP A 52 10.40 -13.56 -19.34
C ASP A 52 11.90 -13.87 -19.14
N ALA A 53 12.25 -15.15 -19.03
CA ALA A 53 13.64 -15.56 -18.82
C ALA A 53 14.53 -15.51 -20.08
N SER A 54 14.03 -15.04 -21.22
CA SER A 54 14.86 -14.75 -22.40
C SER A 54 15.61 -13.41 -22.26
N ALA A 55 15.34 -12.67 -21.19
CA ALA A 55 16.03 -11.42 -20.88
C ALA A 55 17.54 -11.61 -20.73
N ASP A 56 18.29 -10.60 -21.16
CA ASP A 56 19.74 -10.54 -20.97
C ASP A 56 20.03 -10.33 -19.48
N VAL A 57 20.64 -11.34 -18.86
CA VAL A 57 20.99 -11.35 -17.43
C VAL A 57 21.93 -10.21 -17.04
N SER A 58 22.77 -9.71 -17.97
CA SER A 58 23.62 -8.55 -17.70
C SER A 58 22.78 -7.28 -17.56
N LYS A 59 21.71 -7.14 -18.35
CA LYS A 59 20.77 -6.03 -18.24
C LYS A 59 19.90 -6.10 -17.00
N VAL A 60 19.51 -7.31 -16.59
CA VAL A 60 18.84 -7.50 -15.29
C VAL A 60 19.75 -7.06 -14.14
N ALA A 61 21.04 -7.41 -14.17
CA ALA A 61 22.00 -6.95 -13.16
C ALA A 61 22.23 -5.43 -13.20
N ASP A 62 22.36 -4.83 -14.40
CA ASP A 62 22.48 -3.38 -14.59
C ASP A 62 21.25 -2.64 -14.02
N ASP A 63 20.04 -3.16 -14.27
CA ASP A 63 18.78 -2.57 -13.79
C ASP A 63 18.71 -2.55 -12.26
N ILE A 64 19.11 -3.65 -11.62
CA ILE A 64 19.16 -3.78 -10.15
C ILE A 64 20.20 -2.82 -9.57
N ALA A 65 21.39 -2.76 -10.17
CA ALA A 65 22.46 -1.86 -9.74
C ALA A 65 22.03 -0.38 -9.89
N SER A 66 21.37 -0.05 -11.00
CA SER A 66 20.85 1.29 -11.30
C SER A 66 19.75 1.71 -10.31
N ALA A 67 18.84 0.81 -9.93
CA ALA A 67 17.86 1.10 -8.88
C ALA A 67 18.55 1.49 -7.56
N GLY A 68 19.59 0.74 -7.18
CA GLY A 68 20.39 1.02 -5.99
C GLY A 68 21.15 2.36 -6.06
N SER A 69 21.64 2.76 -7.24
CA SER A 69 22.44 3.97 -7.41
C SER A 69 21.65 5.26 -7.15
N ILE A 70 20.34 5.25 -7.41
CA ILE A 70 19.43 6.37 -7.10
C ILE A 70 18.76 6.26 -5.72
N GLY A 71 19.14 5.27 -4.91
CA GLY A 71 18.70 5.18 -3.51
C GLY A 71 17.51 4.25 -3.24
N ALA A 72 17.12 3.38 -4.18
CA ALA A 72 16.21 2.29 -3.87
C ALA A 72 16.86 1.27 -2.91
N GLY A 73 16.03 0.49 -2.22
CA GLY A 73 16.45 -0.66 -1.41
C GLY A 73 16.83 -1.88 -2.25
N GLY A 74 16.44 -1.89 -3.52
CA GLY A 74 16.52 -3.01 -4.45
C GLY A 74 15.19 -3.18 -5.18
N VAL A 75 14.87 -4.39 -5.61
CA VAL A 75 13.65 -4.65 -6.37
C VAL A 75 12.83 -5.82 -5.84
N GLU A 76 11.51 -5.74 -6.03
CA GLU A 76 10.64 -6.91 -6.02
C GLU A 76 10.68 -7.54 -7.41
N PHE A 77 11.32 -8.70 -7.53
CA PHE A 77 11.56 -9.41 -8.79
C PHE A 77 10.29 -10.15 -9.24
N VAL A 78 9.61 -9.60 -10.24
CA VAL A 78 8.33 -10.13 -10.75
C VAL A 78 8.50 -10.63 -12.20
N PRO A 79 8.39 -11.95 -12.44
CA PRO A 79 8.34 -12.49 -13.78
C PRO A 79 6.93 -12.34 -14.37
N PHE A 80 6.78 -11.38 -15.28
CA PHE A 80 5.50 -10.73 -15.61
C PHE A 80 4.77 -11.27 -16.84
N TYR A 81 5.42 -11.92 -17.80
CA TYR A 81 4.78 -12.67 -18.90
C TYR A 81 3.50 -12.02 -19.52
N GLN A 82 3.53 -10.72 -19.83
CA GLN A 82 2.37 -9.96 -20.32
C GLN A 82 1.10 -10.16 -19.46
N TYR A 83 1.23 -10.12 -18.14
CA TYR A 83 0.16 -10.37 -17.18
C TYR A 83 -0.52 -11.73 -17.41
N GLY A 84 0.30 -12.78 -17.49
CA GLY A 84 -0.20 -14.14 -17.68
C GLY A 84 -0.75 -14.44 -19.08
N GLY A 85 -0.43 -13.57 -20.05
CA GLY A 85 -1.04 -13.58 -21.39
C GLY A 85 -2.38 -12.83 -21.47
N HIS A 86 -2.85 -12.20 -20.38
CA HIS A 86 -4.08 -11.39 -20.39
C HIS A 86 -3.81 -9.92 -20.72
N GLY A 87 -2.63 -9.41 -20.37
CA GLY A 87 -2.23 -8.02 -20.55
C GLY A 87 -1.69 -7.71 -21.95
N GLY A 88 -1.60 -8.69 -22.84
CA GLY A 88 -1.10 -8.57 -24.20
C GLY A 88 -1.05 -9.92 -24.89
N ARG A 89 -0.82 -9.96 -26.21
CA ARG A 89 -0.73 -11.24 -26.91
C ARG A 89 0.49 -12.02 -26.46
N TYR A 90 0.39 -13.35 -26.48
CA TYR A 90 1.56 -14.21 -26.44
C TYR A 90 2.51 -13.80 -27.58
N PRO A 91 3.72 -13.29 -27.29
CA PRO A 91 4.58 -12.75 -28.34
C PRO A 91 4.97 -13.89 -29.29
N PRO A 92 4.77 -13.77 -30.63
CA PRO A 92 5.00 -14.90 -31.54
C PRO A 92 6.40 -15.53 -31.52
N GLY A 93 7.42 -14.78 -31.08
CA GLY A 93 8.79 -15.28 -30.93
C GLY A 93 9.19 -15.58 -29.49
N ALA A 94 8.26 -15.51 -28.53
CA ALA A 94 8.50 -16.00 -27.18
C ALA A 94 8.41 -17.54 -27.16
N ASP A 95 9.12 -18.14 -26.21
CA ASP A 95 9.02 -19.56 -25.87
C ASP A 95 8.89 -19.69 -24.35
N TRP A 96 7.67 -19.61 -23.85
CA TRP A 96 7.42 -19.70 -22.41
C TRP A 96 7.49 -21.14 -21.87
N ALA A 97 7.64 -22.17 -22.71
CA ALA A 97 7.99 -23.50 -22.21
C ALA A 97 9.46 -23.55 -21.79
N THR A 98 10.34 -22.93 -22.58
CA THR A 98 11.78 -22.82 -22.28
C THR A 98 12.09 -21.72 -21.26
N TYR A 99 11.45 -20.55 -21.37
CA TYR A 99 11.73 -19.35 -20.58
C TYR A 99 10.66 -19.04 -19.51
N GLY A 100 9.75 -19.99 -19.26
CA GLY A 100 8.67 -19.89 -18.29
C GLY A 100 9.13 -19.96 -16.83
N PHE A 101 8.21 -19.65 -15.92
CA PHE A 101 8.49 -19.62 -14.48
C PHE A 101 8.96 -20.99 -13.98
N GLY A 102 10.07 -21.00 -13.22
CA GLY A 102 10.68 -22.21 -12.67
C GLY A 102 11.36 -23.15 -13.69
N SER A 103 11.43 -22.76 -14.97
CA SER A 103 12.29 -23.42 -15.95
C SER A 103 13.78 -23.27 -15.59
N PRO A 104 14.69 -24.09 -16.14
CA PRO A 104 16.12 -23.89 -15.97
C PRO A 104 16.59 -22.47 -16.34
N ALA A 105 16.08 -21.89 -17.44
CA ALA A 105 16.42 -20.54 -17.84
C ALA A 105 15.96 -19.49 -16.82
N PHE A 106 14.76 -19.64 -16.26
CA PHE A 106 14.29 -18.77 -15.18
C PHE A 106 15.16 -18.88 -13.92
N VAL A 107 15.56 -20.10 -13.54
CA VAL A 107 16.43 -20.33 -12.39
C VAL A 107 17.78 -19.63 -12.59
N ASP A 108 18.33 -19.65 -13.80
CA ASP A 108 19.57 -18.94 -14.14
C ASP A 108 19.42 -17.42 -14.01
N VAL A 109 18.35 -16.83 -14.56
CA VAL A 109 18.08 -15.38 -14.43
C VAL A 109 17.89 -14.98 -12.97
N LEU A 110 17.13 -15.76 -12.19
CA LEU A 110 16.93 -15.52 -10.76
C LEU A 110 18.25 -15.61 -9.98
N GLU A 111 19.13 -16.55 -10.33
CA GLU A 111 20.47 -16.64 -9.73
C GLU A 111 21.29 -15.36 -9.99
N GLN A 112 21.27 -14.85 -11.22
CA GLN A 112 22.00 -13.61 -11.57
C GLN A 112 21.40 -12.37 -10.90
N ALA A 113 20.06 -12.27 -10.85
CA ALA A 113 19.37 -11.21 -10.13
C ALA A 113 19.76 -11.24 -8.63
N ALA A 114 19.75 -12.40 -7.99
CA ALA A 114 20.14 -12.54 -6.59
C ALA A 114 21.63 -12.20 -6.37
N LYS A 115 22.53 -12.58 -7.28
CA LYS A 115 23.95 -12.17 -7.26
C LYS A 115 24.10 -10.66 -7.33
N ALA A 116 23.37 -9.98 -8.22
CA ALA A 116 23.40 -8.53 -8.34
C ALA A 116 22.94 -7.84 -7.05
N HIS A 117 21.90 -8.36 -6.39
CA HIS A 117 21.48 -7.83 -5.08
C HIS A 117 22.58 -7.98 -4.03
N VAL A 118 23.20 -9.17 -3.93
CA VAL A 118 24.30 -9.40 -2.99
C VAL A 118 25.49 -8.49 -3.28
N SER A 119 25.91 -8.34 -4.54
CA SER A 119 27.09 -7.55 -4.92
C SER A 119 26.92 -6.06 -4.66
N HIS A 120 25.68 -5.55 -4.73
CA HIS A 120 25.37 -4.14 -4.49
C HIS A 120 24.82 -3.86 -3.08
N GLY A 121 24.73 -4.87 -2.20
CA GLY A 121 24.19 -4.71 -0.86
C GLY A 121 22.71 -4.35 -0.83
N LEU A 122 21.96 -4.76 -1.85
CA LEU A 122 20.54 -4.51 -2.03
C LEU A 122 19.69 -5.69 -1.51
N LYS A 123 18.39 -5.42 -1.38
CA LYS A 123 17.39 -6.38 -0.93
C LYS A 123 16.42 -6.74 -2.04
N MET A 124 16.00 -7.99 -2.04
CA MET A 124 15.09 -8.54 -3.04
C MET A 124 13.80 -9.00 -2.36
N ASP A 125 12.66 -8.72 -2.98
CA ASP A 125 11.49 -9.58 -2.80
C ASP A 125 11.28 -10.38 -4.08
N PHE A 126 10.64 -11.53 -4.00
CA PHE A 126 10.41 -12.37 -5.19
C PHE A 126 9.00 -12.94 -5.20
N ALA A 127 8.38 -12.91 -6.38
CA ALA A 127 7.06 -13.51 -6.58
C ALA A 127 7.11 -15.04 -6.42
N LEU A 128 6.14 -15.60 -5.71
CA LEU A 128 6.00 -17.05 -5.50
C LEU A 128 5.50 -17.81 -6.74
N GLY A 129 5.09 -17.09 -7.79
CA GLY A 129 4.64 -17.59 -9.08
C GLY A 129 4.86 -16.52 -10.15
N PRO A 130 4.52 -16.79 -11.42
CA PRO A 130 4.47 -15.72 -12.42
C PRO A 130 3.39 -14.68 -12.08
N ASN A 131 3.55 -13.47 -12.60
CA ASN A 131 2.59 -12.37 -12.53
C ASN A 131 2.22 -12.02 -11.07
N GLN A 132 0.96 -12.25 -10.68
CA GLN A 132 0.42 -12.02 -9.34
C GLN A 132 0.94 -13.02 -8.29
N GLY A 133 1.64 -14.08 -8.70
CA GLY A 133 2.19 -15.09 -7.79
C GLY A 133 1.22 -16.18 -7.34
N GLN A 134 0.00 -16.21 -7.90
CA GLN A 134 -1.12 -17.05 -7.45
C GLN A 134 -1.13 -18.49 -7.98
N GLY A 135 -0.06 -18.91 -8.63
CA GLY A 135 -0.04 -20.19 -9.34
C GLY A 135 1.36 -20.62 -9.71
N VAL A 136 1.48 -21.89 -10.07
CA VAL A 136 2.74 -22.49 -10.54
C VAL A 136 2.46 -23.50 -11.65
N PRO A 137 3.46 -23.84 -12.47
CA PRO A 137 3.35 -24.99 -13.35
C PRO A 137 3.08 -26.27 -12.54
N ALA A 138 2.08 -27.04 -12.94
CA ALA A 138 1.57 -28.17 -12.18
C ALA A 138 0.87 -29.18 -13.11
N ASP A 139 0.76 -30.43 -12.65
CA ASP A 139 -0.08 -31.44 -13.30
C ASP A 139 -1.56 -31.04 -13.14
N PRO A 140 -2.40 -31.06 -14.20
CA PRO A 140 -3.82 -30.71 -14.11
C PRO A 140 -4.63 -31.62 -13.15
N ASP A 141 -4.09 -32.79 -12.80
CA ASP A 141 -4.66 -33.71 -11.82
C ASP A 141 -4.22 -33.47 -10.38
N GLU A 142 -3.45 -32.40 -10.10
CA GLU A 142 -3.12 -32.00 -8.73
C GLU A 142 -4.39 -31.61 -7.95
N GLU A 143 -4.56 -32.17 -6.75
CA GLU A 143 -5.73 -31.91 -5.90
C GLU A 143 -5.74 -30.47 -5.36
N GLY A 144 -4.55 -29.88 -5.20
CA GLY A 144 -4.36 -28.52 -4.68
C GLY A 144 -4.55 -27.42 -5.73
N LEU A 145 -4.99 -27.73 -6.96
CA LEU A 145 -5.41 -26.72 -7.92
C LEU A 145 -6.77 -26.13 -7.54
N GLN A 146 -7.04 -24.91 -8.00
CA GLN A 146 -8.25 -24.18 -7.67
C GLN A 146 -9.52 -24.99 -7.98
N TRP A 147 -10.46 -25.00 -7.03
CA TRP A 147 -11.78 -25.61 -7.17
C TRP A 147 -12.85 -24.55 -7.44
N ASP A 148 -13.90 -24.97 -8.13
CA ASP A 148 -15.08 -24.16 -8.42
C ASP A 148 -16.36 -24.99 -8.22
N LEU A 149 -17.46 -24.32 -7.90
CA LEU A 149 -18.78 -24.92 -7.72
C LEU A 149 -19.77 -24.30 -8.71
N PHE A 150 -20.29 -25.14 -9.62
CA PHE A 150 -21.19 -24.77 -10.68
C PHE A 150 -22.65 -25.04 -10.30
N PRO A 151 -23.52 -24.03 -10.28
CA PRO A 151 -24.93 -24.18 -9.95
C PRO A 151 -25.82 -24.27 -11.20
N PHE A 152 -26.88 -25.06 -11.10
CA PHE A 152 -27.94 -25.16 -12.11
C PHE A 152 -29.31 -25.21 -11.44
N ALA A 153 -30.34 -24.72 -12.13
CA ALA A 153 -31.72 -24.72 -11.63
C ALA A 153 -32.69 -25.24 -12.70
N ILE A 154 -33.70 -26.01 -12.28
CA ILE A 154 -34.79 -26.48 -13.14
C ILE A 154 -36.10 -26.51 -12.36
N GLN A 155 -37.19 -26.12 -13.01
CA GLN A 155 -38.52 -26.25 -12.44
C GLN A 155 -38.90 -27.73 -12.34
N VAL A 156 -39.42 -28.15 -11.18
CA VAL A 156 -39.96 -29.50 -11.01
C VAL A 156 -41.34 -29.54 -11.69
N PRO A 157 -41.59 -30.44 -12.65
CA PRO A 157 -42.87 -30.51 -13.34
C PRO A 157 -44.01 -30.88 -12.37
N ALA A 158 -45.25 -30.57 -12.74
CA ALA A 158 -46.43 -30.87 -11.91
C ALA A 158 -46.62 -32.37 -11.59
N ASN A 159 -46.03 -33.26 -12.41
CA ASN A 159 -46.00 -34.69 -12.14
C ASN A 159 -44.95 -35.09 -11.09
N GLY A 160 -44.09 -34.17 -10.62
CA GLY A 160 -43.04 -34.40 -9.63
C GLY A 160 -41.83 -35.20 -10.13
N SER A 161 -41.75 -35.54 -11.42
CA SER A 161 -40.75 -36.45 -11.98
C SER A 161 -39.70 -35.68 -12.78
N LEU A 162 -38.41 -35.92 -12.49
CA LEU A 162 -37.28 -35.44 -13.29
C LEU A 162 -36.67 -36.64 -14.03
N GLU A 163 -37.23 -36.97 -15.19
CA GLU A 163 -36.94 -38.21 -15.95
C GLU A 163 -35.67 -38.11 -16.81
N ASN A 164 -35.20 -36.90 -17.08
CA ASN A 164 -33.94 -36.64 -17.78
C ASN A 164 -32.80 -36.47 -16.76
N PRO A 165 -31.53 -36.69 -17.18
CA PRO A 165 -30.38 -36.29 -16.38
C PRO A 165 -30.52 -34.83 -15.94
N LEU A 166 -30.14 -34.57 -14.68
CA LEU A 166 -30.17 -33.22 -14.13
C LEU A 166 -29.38 -32.24 -15.01
N PRO A 167 -29.81 -30.96 -15.08
CA PRO A 167 -29.01 -29.94 -15.73
C PRO A 167 -27.58 -29.93 -15.19
N GLY A 168 -26.61 -29.74 -16.09
CA GLY A 168 -25.19 -29.74 -15.75
C GLY A 168 -24.58 -31.12 -15.48
N TRP A 169 -25.31 -32.23 -15.64
CA TRP A 169 -24.74 -33.57 -15.49
C TRP A 169 -23.52 -33.76 -16.41
N GLY A 170 -22.42 -34.26 -15.85
CA GLY A 170 -21.12 -34.38 -16.53
C GLY A 170 -20.19 -33.17 -16.36
N THR A 171 -20.68 -32.03 -15.82
CA THR A 171 -19.82 -30.85 -15.55
C THR A 171 -18.76 -31.13 -14.49
N GLY A 172 -19.07 -32.00 -13.52
CA GLY A 172 -18.19 -32.35 -12.41
C GLY A 172 -18.86 -33.31 -11.44
N LYS A 173 -18.31 -33.44 -10.23
CA LYS A 173 -18.89 -34.28 -9.18
C LYS A 173 -20.10 -33.58 -8.57
N LEU A 174 -21.26 -34.24 -8.57
CA LEU A 174 -22.46 -33.75 -7.89
C LEU A 174 -22.18 -33.57 -6.38
N VAL A 175 -22.30 -32.33 -5.91
CA VAL A 175 -22.14 -31.93 -4.51
C VAL A 175 -23.49 -31.94 -3.80
N SER A 176 -24.50 -31.32 -4.41
CA SER A 176 -25.85 -31.27 -3.84
C SER A 176 -26.94 -31.20 -4.91
N LEU A 177 -28.07 -31.84 -4.62
CA LEU A 177 -29.36 -31.57 -5.26
C LEU A 177 -30.31 -31.07 -4.17
N VAL A 178 -30.87 -29.87 -4.32
CA VAL A 178 -31.79 -29.26 -3.35
C VAL A 178 -33.10 -28.91 -4.05
N THR A 179 -34.24 -29.23 -3.45
CA THR A 179 -35.53 -28.69 -3.88
C THR A 179 -36.01 -27.60 -2.94
N ALA A 180 -36.71 -26.59 -3.46
CA ALA A 180 -37.38 -25.57 -2.66
C ALA A 180 -38.71 -25.15 -3.29
N THR A 181 -39.63 -24.67 -2.45
CA THR A 181 -40.83 -23.95 -2.90
C THR A 181 -40.46 -22.49 -3.19
N VAL A 182 -40.98 -21.94 -4.28
CA VAL A 182 -40.70 -20.58 -4.75
C VAL A 182 -41.95 -19.72 -4.58
N ASP A 183 -41.82 -18.65 -3.77
CA ASP A 183 -42.87 -17.66 -3.55
C ASP A 183 -42.97 -16.68 -4.73
N SER A 184 -41.81 -16.28 -5.29
CA SER A 184 -41.75 -15.42 -6.48
C SER A 184 -40.44 -15.60 -7.25
N ARG A 185 -40.51 -15.32 -8.55
CA ARG A 185 -39.40 -15.42 -9.51
C ARG A 185 -39.42 -14.24 -10.46
N GLN A 186 -38.25 -13.70 -10.78
CA GLN A 186 -38.07 -12.72 -11.86
C GLN A 186 -36.93 -13.14 -12.76
N THR A 187 -37.12 -13.10 -14.07
CA THR A 187 -36.06 -13.37 -15.05
C THR A 187 -35.76 -12.10 -15.84
N ARG A 188 -34.46 -11.81 -16.02
CA ARG A 188 -33.96 -10.69 -16.81
C ARG A 188 -33.01 -11.23 -17.87
N GLU A 189 -33.15 -10.74 -19.09
CA GLU A 189 -32.15 -10.94 -20.13
C GLU A 189 -30.90 -10.12 -19.78
N LEU A 190 -29.75 -10.77 -19.75
CA LEU A 190 -28.44 -10.16 -19.68
C LEU A 190 -27.88 -10.15 -21.10
N GLY A 191 -27.30 -9.04 -21.55
CA GLY A 191 -26.52 -9.05 -22.79
C GLY A 191 -25.40 -10.10 -22.73
N ALA A 192 -24.82 -10.46 -23.88
CA ALA A 192 -23.78 -11.50 -23.99
C ALA A 192 -22.73 -11.41 -22.87
N ASN A 193 -22.56 -12.49 -22.11
CA ASN A 193 -21.68 -12.54 -20.93
C ASN A 193 -20.28 -13.07 -21.31
N PRO A 194 -19.19 -12.40 -20.90
CA PRO A 194 -17.83 -12.83 -21.23
C PRO A 194 -17.32 -14.06 -20.45
N PHE A 195 -18.06 -14.59 -19.46
CA PHE A 195 -17.60 -15.70 -18.62
C PHE A 195 -18.24 -17.06 -19.00
N PRO A 196 -17.44 -18.14 -19.14
CA PRO A 196 -17.94 -19.47 -19.49
C PRO A 196 -18.95 -20.01 -18.46
N GLY A 197 -20.14 -20.40 -18.91
CA GLY A 197 -21.19 -20.98 -18.04
C GLY A 197 -22.14 -19.96 -17.41
N ALA A 198 -21.98 -18.67 -17.71
CA ALA A 198 -22.97 -17.67 -17.38
C ALA A 198 -24.16 -17.75 -18.35
N SER A 199 -25.36 -17.56 -17.82
CA SER A 199 -26.60 -17.59 -18.60
C SER A 199 -26.86 -16.21 -19.21
N ASP A 200 -27.34 -16.17 -20.46
CA ASP A 200 -27.89 -14.97 -21.10
C ASP A 200 -29.14 -14.46 -20.37
N THR A 201 -29.64 -15.24 -19.41
CA THR A 201 -30.73 -14.86 -18.52
C THR A 201 -30.32 -15.00 -17.06
N HIS A 202 -30.64 -14.01 -16.23
CA HIS A 202 -30.48 -14.10 -14.79
C HIS A 202 -31.84 -14.24 -14.13
N THR A 203 -31.99 -15.26 -13.29
CA THR A 203 -33.23 -15.49 -12.54
C THR A 203 -33.03 -15.23 -11.05
N SER A 204 -33.86 -14.37 -10.48
CA SER A 204 -33.92 -14.13 -9.03
C SER A 204 -35.08 -14.91 -8.41
N PHE A 205 -34.81 -15.68 -7.37
CA PHE A 205 -35.79 -16.49 -6.64
C PHE A 205 -36.00 -15.98 -5.20
N VAL A 206 -37.25 -15.93 -4.76
CA VAL A 206 -37.61 -15.86 -3.33
C VAL A 206 -38.14 -17.23 -2.93
N LEU A 207 -37.38 -17.92 -2.09
CA LEU A 207 -37.67 -19.28 -1.62
C LEU A 207 -38.44 -19.24 -0.30
N THR A 208 -39.42 -20.13 -0.15
CA THR A 208 -40.17 -20.28 1.10
C THR A 208 -39.25 -20.82 2.19
N ASN A 209 -39.13 -20.12 3.32
CA ASN A 209 -38.33 -20.57 4.45
C ASN A 209 -38.79 -21.95 4.95
N GLY A 210 -37.83 -22.84 5.25
CA GLY A 210 -38.10 -24.21 5.68
C GLY A 210 -38.48 -25.19 4.56
N SER A 211 -38.58 -24.75 3.31
CA SER A 211 -38.90 -25.64 2.17
C SER A 211 -37.69 -26.32 1.50
N LEU A 212 -36.47 -25.92 1.86
CA LEU A 212 -35.24 -26.46 1.27
C LEU A 212 -35.01 -27.90 1.75
N VAL A 213 -34.94 -28.85 0.81
CA VAL A 213 -34.71 -30.27 1.09
C VAL A 213 -33.63 -30.81 0.18
N GLN A 214 -32.63 -31.49 0.75
CA GLN A 214 -31.54 -32.12 0.01
C GLN A 214 -31.91 -33.54 -0.45
N HIS A 215 -31.63 -33.86 -1.72
CA HIS A 215 -31.94 -35.13 -2.39
C HIS A 215 -30.76 -35.75 -3.12
N THR A 216 -29.51 -35.36 -2.79
CA THR A 216 -28.31 -35.85 -3.50
C THR A 216 -28.25 -37.39 -3.57
N ASN A 217 -28.67 -38.07 -2.51
CA ASN A 217 -28.69 -39.54 -2.44
C ASN A 217 -29.78 -40.21 -3.29
N LYS A 218 -30.67 -39.44 -3.93
CA LYS A 218 -31.71 -39.91 -4.84
C LYS A 218 -31.31 -39.82 -6.31
N VAL A 219 -30.14 -39.26 -6.61
CA VAL A 219 -29.62 -39.14 -7.96
C VAL A 219 -28.83 -40.39 -8.32
N SER A 220 -29.11 -40.98 -9.47
CA SER A 220 -28.40 -42.18 -9.94
C SER A 220 -27.03 -41.85 -10.53
N THR A 221 -26.26 -42.89 -10.85
CA THR A 221 -25.00 -42.82 -11.59
C THR A 221 -25.13 -42.28 -13.01
N GLU A 222 -26.36 -42.19 -13.53
CA GLU A 222 -26.68 -41.60 -14.84
C GLU A 222 -27.21 -40.16 -14.71
N GLY A 223 -27.24 -39.60 -13.49
CA GLY A 223 -27.73 -38.25 -13.24
C GLY A 223 -29.25 -38.11 -13.13
N ILE A 224 -29.99 -39.22 -13.08
CA ILE A 224 -31.45 -39.23 -13.06
C ILE A 224 -31.95 -39.28 -11.61
N VAL A 225 -32.99 -38.51 -11.29
CA VAL A 225 -33.59 -38.52 -9.96
C VAL A 225 -34.56 -39.71 -9.83
N LYS A 226 -34.17 -40.73 -9.06
CA LYS A 226 -35.01 -41.91 -8.75
C LYS A 226 -35.98 -41.63 -7.60
N TYR A 227 -36.63 -40.46 -7.64
CA TYR A 227 -37.56 -40.00 -6.62
C TYR A 227 -38.59 -39.05 -7.24
N LYS A 228 -39.86 -39.24 -6.88
CA LYS A 228 -40.96 -38.39 -7.31
C LYS A 228 -41.23 -37.36 -6.22
N PHE A 229 -41.04 -36.08 -6.53
CA PHE A 229 -41.26 -35.01 -5.57
C PHE A 229 -42.75 -34.87 -5.22
N PRO A 230 -43.09 -34.53 -3.97
CA PRO A 230 -44.48 -34.29 -3.58
C PRO A 230 -45.10 -33.14 -4.37
N LYS A 231 -46.40 -33.25 -4.67
CA LYS A 231 -47.15 -32.12 -5.24
C LYS A 231 -47.12 -30.93 -4.27
N THR A 232 -46.84 -29.74 -4.79
CA THR A 232 -46.97 -28.49 -4.05
C THR A 232 -48.43 -28.04 -4.00
N PRO A 233 -48.81 -27.18 -3.04
CA PRO A 233 -50.11 -26.51 -3.04
C PRO A 233 -50.39 -25.80 -4.36
N ASP A 234 -51.65 -25.78 -4.80
CA ASP A 234 -52.06 -25.13 -6.04
C ASP A 234 -51.59 -23.67 -6.08
N GLY A 235 -50.92 -23.28 -7.17
CA GLY A 235 -50.37 -21.94 -7.36
C GLY A 235 -48.95 -21.72 -6.82
N THR A 236 -48.28 -22.73 -6.26
CA THR A 236 -46.88 -22.62 -5.82
C THR A 236 -45.93 -23.45 -6.70
N GLU A 237 -44.81 -22.84 -7.11
CA GLU A 237 -43.79 -23.51 -7.92
C GLU A 237 -42.79 -24.26 -7.05
N GLN A 238 -42.35 -25.44 -7.51
CA GLN A 238 -41.22 -26.16 -6.94
C GLN A 238 -40.05 -26.15 -7.91
N TRP A 239 -38.86 -25.89 -7.39
CA TRP A 239 -37.63 -25.85 -8.18
C TRP A 239 -36.57 -26.77 -7.57
N ALA A 240 -35.76 -27.38 -8.44
CA ALA A 240 -34.62 -28.20 -8.10
C ALA A 240 -33.32 -27.50 -8.52
N PHE A 241 -32.35 -27.48 -7.61
CA PHE A 241 -31.07 -26.82 -7.75
C PHE A 241 -29.95 -27.86 -7.62
N ALA A 242 -29.14 -28.03 -8.67
CA ALA A 242 -28.04 -28.98 -8.72
C ALA A 242 -26.70 -28.24 -8.68
N PHE A 243 -25.75 -28.72 -7.87
CA PHE A 243 -24.44 -28.11 -7.69
C PHE A 243 -23.35 -29.14 -7.97
N TYR A 244 -22.39 -28.80 -8.84
CA TYR A 244 -21.30 -29.68 -9.23
C TYR A 244 -19.96 -29.03 -8.94
N SER A 245 -19.03 -29.78 -8.34
CA SER A 245 -17.66 -29.30 -8.11
C SER A 245 -16.69 -29.93 -9.08
N ARG A 246 -15.73 -29.14 -9.53
CA ARG A 246 -14.55 -29.59 -10.28
C ARG A 246 -13.39 -28.62 -10.05
N ARG A 247 -12.18 -29.03 -10.42
CA ARG A 247 -11.07 -28.10 -10.59
C ARG A 247 -11.39 -27.13 -11.73
N SER A 248 -11.12 -25.85 -11.53
CA SER A 248 -11.37 -24.81 -12.54
C SER A 248 -10.39 -24.92 -13.71
N LEU A 249 -9.17 -25.41 -13.44
CA LEU A 249 -8.03 -25.46 -14.37
C LEU A 249 -7.67 -24.09 -14.95
N ILE A 250 -8.07 -23.01 -14.26
CA ILE A 250 -7.72 -21.64 -14.62
C ILE A 250 -6.22 -21.48 -14.48
N LYS A 251 -5.64 -20.78 -15.46
CA LYS A 251 -4.21 -20.54 -15.52
C LYS A 251 -3.91 -19.09 -15.19
N ASN A 252 -3.00 -18.88 -14.25
CA ASN A 252 -2.39 -17.58 -14.01
C ASN A 252 -1.41 -17.24 -15.17
N LEU A 253 -0.81 -18.25 -15.83
CA LEU A 253 -0.03 -18.06 -17.04
C LEU A 253 -0.53 -19.00 -18.14
N LYS A 254 -1.12 -18.46 -19.20
CA LYS A 254 -1.68 -19.21 -20.35
C LYS A 254 -0.86 -18.95 -21.61
N PHE A 255 -0.41 -20.03 -22.26
CA PHE A 255 0.15 -20.02 -23.62
C PHE A 255 0.05 -21.42 -24.23
N SER A 256 0.32 -21.52 -25.53
CA SER A 256 0.37 -22.78 -26.28
C SER A 256 1.81 -23.14 -26.61
N SER A 257 2.17 -24.43 -26.47
CA SER A 257 3.51 -24.93 -26.80
C SER A 257 3.45 -26.30 -27.49
N ASN A 258 4.42 -26.55 -28.36
CA ASN A 258 4.66 -27.85 -28.98
C ASN A 258 5.64 -28.72 -28.18
N ASP A 259 6.21 -28.20 -27.08
CA ASP A 259 7.09 -28.96 -26.20
C ASP A 259 6.29 -30.01 -25.42
N THR A 260 6.87 -31.20 -25.31
CA THR A 260 6.30 -32.39 -24.68
C THR A 260 6.52 -32.45 -23.18
N ASN A 261 7.30 -31.55 -22.57
CA ASN A 261 7.45 -31.49 -21.12
C ASN A 261 6.20 -30.87 -20.46
N PRO A 262 5.31 -31.68 -19.88
CA PRO A 262 3.98 -31.21 -19.49
C PRO A 262 4.02 -30.26 -18.30
N ILE A 263 5.13 -30.22 -17.53
CA ILE A 263 5.19 -29.36 -16.36
C ILE A 263 5.25 -27.90 -16.76
N TYR A 264 6.08 -27.50 -17.74
CA TYR A 264 6.25 -26.11 -18.16
C TYR A 264 5.35 -25.75 -19.35
N SER A 265 5.15 -26.67 -20.30
CA SER A 265 4.39 -26.42 -21.52
C SER A 265 2.90 -26.16 -21.28
N ASN A 266 2.38 -26.52 -20.11
CA ASN A 266 1.01 -26.25 -19.71
C ASN A 266 0.82 -24.88 -19.04
N GLY A 267 1.83 -24.03 -18.97
CA GLY A 267 1.74 -22.75 -18.26
C GLY A 267 1.65 -22.94 -16.75
N SER A 268 1.02 -21.99 -16.05
CA SER A 268 0.89 -22.04 -14.58
C SER A 268 -0.56 -22.03 -14.15
N TYR A 269 -0.96 -23.04 -13.38
CA TYR A 269 -2.32 -23.18 -12.86
C TYR A 269 -2.48 -22.39 -11.55
N THR A 270 -3.63 -21.73 -11.41
CA THR A 270 -4.02 -21.11 -10.15
C THR A 270 -4.22 -22.19 -9.09
N VAL A 271 -3.61 -22.01 -7.92
CA VAL A 271 -3.73 -22.97 -6.81
C VAL A 271 -5.00 -22.71 -5.98
N ASP A 272 -5.42 -23.69 -5.17
CA ASP A 272 -6.52 -23.52 -4.23
C ASP A 272 -6.11 -22.60 -3.07
N HIS A 273 -6.49 -21.32 -3.15
CA HIS A 273 -6.23 -20.32 -2.11
C HIS A 273 -7.12 -20.51 -0.88
N PHE A 274 -8.01 -21.50 -0.86
CA PHE A 274 -8.90 -21.82 0.23
C PHE A 274 -8.51 -23.15 0.90
N SER A 275 -7.29 -23.64 0.67
CA SER A 275 -6.77 -24.84 1.32
C SER A 275 -5.25 -24.81 1.48
N ALA A 276 -4.73 -25.43 2.55
CA ALA A 276 -3.30 -25.75 2.65
C ALA A 276 -2.78 -26.58 1.47
N LYS A 277 -3.67 -27.34 0.78
CA LYS A 277 -3.29 -28.13 -0.39
C LYS A 277 -2.76 -27.25 -1.52
N GLY A 278 -3.37 -26.08 -1.76
CA GLY A 278 -2.89 -25.14 -2.77
C GLY A 278 -1.53 -24.56 -2.45
N ALA A 279 -1.33 -24.09 -1.21
CA ALA A 279 -0.03 -23.61 -0.74
C ALA A 279 1.06 -24.69 -0.91
N LYS A 280 0.73 -25.96 -0.63
CA LYS A 280 1.65 -27.09 -0.80
C LYS A 280 2.02 -27.38 -2.26
N VAL A 281 1.16 -27.07 -3.23
CA VAL A 281 1.52 -27.18 -4.66
C VAL A 281 2.63 -26.17 -4.98
N THR A 282 2.44 -24.90 -4.60
CA THR A 282 3.47 -23.86 -4.75
C THR A 282 4.77 -24.24 -4.04
N ILE A 283 4.70 -24.69 -2.78
CA ILE A 283 5.88 -25.10 -2.00
C ILE A 283 6.63 -26.24 -2.68
N ARG A 284 5.93 -27.30 -3.11
CA ARG A 284 6.57 -28.45 -3.78
C ARG A 284 7.22 -28.02 -5.09
N PHE A 285 6.56 -27.15 -5.86
CA PHE A 285 7.13 -26.62 -7.09
C PHE A 285 8.46 -25.88 -6.82
N TRP A 286 8.45 -24.94 -5.87
CA TRP A 286 9.67 -24.24 -5.46
C TRP A 286 10.77 -25.18 -5.00
N GLN A 287 10.45 -26.16 -4.17
CA GLN A 287 11.43 -27.13 -3.67
C GLN A 287 12.05 -27.98 -4.78
N ASN A 288 11.24 -28.42 -5.75
CA ASN A 288 11.67 -29.39 -6.76
C ASN A 288 12.35 -28.74 -7.97
N TYR A 289 11.94 -27.53 -8.35
CA TYR A 289 12.36 -26.91 -9.61
C TYR A 289 13.23 -25.65 -9.43
N ILE A 290 13.07 -24.89 -8.34
CA ILE A 290 13.84 -23.64 -8.13
C ILE A 290 14.92 -23.83 -7.06
N LEU A 291 14.53 -24.18 -5.84
CA LEU A 291 15.41 -24.32 -4.68
C LEU A 291 16.23 -25.61 -4.67
N LYS A 292 16.02 -26.50 -5.65
CA LYS A 292 16.89 -27.64 -5.91
C LYS A 292 18.29 -27.18 -6.27
N ASN A 293 18.44 -26.01 -6.91
CA ASN A 293 19.72 -25.34 -7.07
C ASN A 293 20.15 -24.74 -5.72
N SER A 294 21.20 -25.29 -5.12
CA SER A 294 21.73 -24.85 -3.82
C SER A 294 22.32 -23.43 -3.85
N ASN A 295 22.81 -22.96 -4.99
CA ASN A 295 23.32 -21.60 -5.14
C ASN A 295 22.18 -20.59 -5.05
N VAL A 296 21.11 -20.80 -5.80
CA VAL A 296 19.88 -19.98 -5.73
C VAL A 296 19.34 -19.95 -4.31
N ARG A 297 19.23 -21.12 -3.66
CA ARG A 297 18.80 -21.20 -2.27
C ARG A 297 19.68 -20.37 -1.31
N SER A 298 21.00 -20.45 -1.48
CA SER A 298 21.96 -19.70 -0.66
C SER A 298 21.86 -18.19 -0.88
N LEU A 299 21.78 -17.75 -2.14
CA LEU A 299 21.69 -16.35 -2.51
C LEU A 299 20.38 -15.71 -2.04
N ILE A 300 19.25 -16.39 -2.25
CA ILE A 300 17.94 -15.95 -1.77
C ILE A 300 17.97 -15.72 -0.26
N LYS A 301 18.56 -16.64 0.52
CA LYS A 301 18.71 -16.47 1.98
C LYS A 301 19.55 -15.25 2.38
N GLN A 302 20.46 -14.79 1.52
CA GLN A 302 21.34 -13.65 1.80
C GLN A 302 20.68 -12.31 1.44
N CYS A 303 20.02 -12.25 0.28
CA CYS A 303 19.50 -10.98 -0.25
C CYS A 303 18.00 -10.78 -0.08
N ALA A 304 17.19 -11.84 0.03
CA ALA A 304 15.74 -11.68 0.04
C ALA A 304 15.21 -11.17 1.40
N GLU A 305 14.18 -10.32 1.37
CA GLU A 305 13.40 -9.91 2.56
C GLU A 305 12.13 -10.74 2.70
N ALA A 306 11.42 -10.97 1.58
CA ALA A 306 10.18 -11.72 1.55
C ALA A 306 9.97 -12.54 0.26
N GLY A 307 9.24 -13.65 0.40
CA GLY A 307 8.45 -14.18 -0.72
C GLY A 307 7.14 -13.40 -0.82
N TRP A 308 6.65 -13.20 -2.05
CA TRP A 308 5.56 -12.27 -2.34
C TRP A 308 4.44 -12.88 -3.20
N GLU A 309 3.20 -12.46 -2.91
CA GLU A 309 1.99 -12.72 -3.71
C GLU A 309 1.13 -11.44 -3.76
N ASP A 310 0.67 -11.05 -4.95
CA ASP A 310 -0.13 -9.85 -5.22
C ASP A 310 -1.59 -10.00 -4.72
N SER A 311 -2.45 -9.01 -5.00
CA SER A 311 -3.86 -9.14 -4.62
C SER A 311 -4.54 -10.28 -5.37
N PRO A 312 -5.45 -11.04 -4.73
CA PRO A 312 -6.02 -12.19 -5.42
C PRO A 312 -6.98 -11.86 -6.58
N GLU A 313 -6.61 -12.25 -7.81
CA GLU A 313 -7.42 -12.06 -9.04
C GLU A 313 -8.05 -13.37 -9.54
N ILE A 314 -8.63 -14.14 -8.63
CA ILE A 314 -9.12 -15.48 -8.92
C ILE A 314 -10.53 -15.43 -9.48
N LEU A 315 -10.74 -15.99 -10.67
CA LEU A 315 -12.07 -16.16 -11.27
C LEU A 315 -12.75 -17.43 -10.74
N SER A 316 -14.03 -17.35 -10.37
CA SER A 316 -14.83 -18.53 -9.99
C SER A 316 -16.35 -18.31 -10.19
N THR A 317 -17.08 -19.40 -10.40
CA THR A 317 -18.55 -19.41 -10.44
C THR A 317 -19.16 -19.37 -9.05
N ILE A 318 -18.59 -20.10 -8.10
CA ILE A 318 -18.78 -19.95 -6.65
C ILE A 318 -17.45 -20.37 -6.04
N THR A 319 -16.83 -19.48 -5.27
CA THR A 319 -15.57 -19.77 -4.58
C THR A 319 -15.71 -21.01 -3.70
N TRP A 320 -14.90 -22.04 -3.94
CA TRP A 320 -15.11 -23.35 -3.35
C TRP A 320 -13.81 -24.10 -3.07
N THR A 321 -13.86 -24.99 -2.07
CA THR A 321 -12.90 -26.09 -1.89
C THR A 321 -13.65 -27.30 -1.32
N PRO A 322 -13.27 -28.55 -1.64
CA PRO A 322 -14.02 -29.75 -1.24
C PRO A 322 -14.26 -29.91 0.27
N ASP A 323 -13.40 -29.32 1.11
CA ASP A 323 -13.49 -29.43 2.57
C ASP A 323 -14.51 -28.48 3.22
N ILE A 324 -15.04 -27.48 2.49
CA ILE A 324 -15.98 -26.47 3.03
C ILE A 324 -17.18 -27.10 3.75
N PRO A 325 -17.94 -28.05 3.19
CA PRO A 325 -19.13 -28.59 3.87
C PRO A 325 -18.81 -29.21 5.23
N LYS A 326 -17.66 -29.89 5.34
CA LYS A 326 -17.18 -30.50 6.58
C LYS A 326 -16.74 -29.43 7.60
N LEU A 327 -16.03 -28.40 7.15
CA LEU A 327 -15.61 -27.27 7.98
C LEU A 327 -16.83 -26.51 8.51
N PHE A 328 -17.77 -26.20 7.62
CA PHE A 328 -19.00 -25.50 7.91
C PHE A 328 -19.84 -26.22 8.97
N LYS A 329 -20.14 -27.52 8.76
CA LYS A 329 -20.96 -28.30 9.69
C LYS A 329 -20.34 -28.38 11.08
N ARG A 330 -19.00 -28.48 11.17
CA ARG A 330 -18.29 -28.48 12.45
C ARG A 330 -18.34 -27.12 13.15
N ARG A 331 -18.26 -26.02 12.38
CA ARG A 331 -18.25 -24.66 12.94
C ARG A 331 -19.63 -24.18 13.35
N HIS A 332 -20.65 -24.40 12.51
CA HIS A 332 -21.99 -23.82 12.68
C HIS A 332 -23.06 -24.83 13.12
N GLY A 333 -22.78 -26.14 13.06
CA GLY A 333 -23.67 -27.18 13.60
C GLY A 333 -24.84 -27.59 12.69
N TYR A 334 -24.91 -27.10 11.47
CA TYR A 334 -25.91 -27.48 10.46
C TYR A 334 -25.27 -27.74 9.09
N ASP A 335 -26.02 -28.34 8.17
CA ASP A 335 -25.50 -28.77 6.87
C ASP A 335 -25.58 -27.68 5.81
N LEU A 336 -24.45 -27.26 5.25
CA LEU A 336 -24.38 -26.27 4.17
C LEU A 336 -25.08 -26.76 2.90
N LEU A 337 -25.04 -28.08 2.63
CA LEU A 337 -25.47 -28.63 1.35
C LEU A 337 -26.95 -28.39 1.05
N THR A 338 -27.78 -28.27 2.09
CA THR A 338 -29.21 -27.91 1.97
C THR A 338 -29.43 -26.46 1.55
N TYR A 339 -28.47 -25.57 1.82
CA TYR A 339 -28.61 -24.13 1.61
C TYR A 339 -27.74 -23.56 0.50
N LEU A 340 -27.08 -24.40 -0.30
CA LEU A 340 -26.30 -23.95 -1.46
C LEU A 340 -27.04 -23.01 -2.43
N PRO A 341 -28.39 -23.10 -2.63
CA PRO A 341 -29.12 -22.10 -3.41
C PRO A 341 -28.90 -20.64 -2.95
N LEU A 342 -28.63 -20.42 -1.66
CA LEU A 342 -28.43 -19.08 -1.09
C LEU A 342 -27.00 -18.54 -1.27
N ILE A 343 -26.03 -19.39 -1.60
CA ILE A 343 -24.61 -19.02 -1.62
C ILE A 343 -24.22 -18.32 -2.92
N MET A 344 -24.96 -18.58 -4.00
CA MET A 344 -24.73 -17.94 -5.29
C MET A 344 -24.98 -16.43 -5.17
N ASP A 345 -23.90 -15.66 -5.12
CA ASP A 345 -23.93 -14.20 -5.06
C ASP A 345 -23.77 -13.59 -6.46
N LYS A 346 -24.08 -12.30 -6.61
CA LYS A 346 -23.91 -11.52 -7.83
C LYS A 346 -22.46 -11.31 -8.25
N SER A 347 -21.51 -11.62 -7.37
CA SER A 347 -20.08 -11.44 -7.59
C SER A 347 -19.26 -12.30 -6.61
N ASN A 348 -18.54 -13.30 -7.12
CA ASN A 348 -17.69 -14.19 -6.31
C ASN A 348 -16.27 -13.65 -6.09
N ASN A 349 -15.81 -12.75 -6.96
CA ASN A 349 -14.64 -11.90 -6.74
C ASN A 349 -15.11 -10.45 -6.85
N LEU A 350 -15.03 -9.70 -5.74
CA LEU A 350 -15.68 -8.40 -5.61
C LEU A 350 -15.05 -7.31 -6.49
N ALA A 351 -13.76 -7.48 -6.86
CA ALA A 351 -13.04 -6.52 -7.69
C ALA A 351 -13.02 -6.95 -9.17
N ILE A 352 -12.67 -8.21 -9.46
CA ILE A 352 -12.45 -8.68 -10.85
C ILE A 352 -13.74 -9.14 -11.53
N GLN A 353 -14.72 -9.65 -10.78
CA GLN A 353 -16.01 -10.11 -11.32
C GLN A 353 -17.16 -9.24 -10.81
N ALA A 354 -16.92 -7.93 -10.62
CA ALA A 354 -17.93 -6.99 -10.21
C ALA A 354 -19.08 -6.92 -11.24
N GLY A 355 -20.30 -7.21 -10.80
CA GLY A 355 -21.49 -7.18 -11.67
C GLY A 355 -21.65 -8.38 -12.61
N VAL A 356 -20.76 -9.38 -12.54
CA VAL A 356 -20.87 -10.62 -13.30
C VAL A 356 -21.86 -11.54 -12.61
N LEU A 357 -23.12 -11.47 -13.03
CA LEU A 357 -24.17 -12.33 -12.48
C LEU A 357 -24.00 -13.75 -13.02
N GLY A 358 -24.02 -14.74 -12.13
CA GLY A 358 -24.18 -16.13 -12.57
C GLY A 358 -25.65 -16.49 -12.83
N PRO A 359 -25.95 -17.79 -13.00
CA PRO A 359 -27.19 -18.23 -13.64
C PRO A 359 -28.46 -17.90 -12.85
N PHE A 360 -28.37 -17.76 -11.53
CA PHE A 360 -29.47 -17.32 -10.69
C PHE A 360 -28.97 -16.67 -9.39
N GLU A 361 -29.87 -15.98 -8.69
CA GLU A 361 -29.73 -15.64 -7.27
C GLU A 361 -30.94 -16.20 -6.51
N ALA A 362 -30.77 -16.62 -5.25
CA ALA A 362 -31.88 -17.03 -4.41
C ALA A 362 -31.77 -16.47 -3.00
N VAL A 363 -32.90 -15.99 -2.48
CA VAL A 363 -33.05 -15.49 -1.11
C VAL A 363 -34.20 -16.20 -0.42
N LEU A 364 -34.22 -16.19 0.91
CA LEU A 364 -35.37 -16.67 1.68
C LEU A 364 -36.43 -15.58 1.86
N ASN A 365 -37.68 -15.98 2.07
CA ASN A 365 -38.76 -15.07 2.50
C ASN A 365 -38.70 -14.68 4.00
N THR A 366 -37.50 -14.70 4.59
CA THR A 366 -37.24 -14.26 5.97
C THR A 366 -36.86 -12.78 6.01
N PRO A 367 -36.94 -12.10 7.18
CA PRO A 367 -36.52 -10.70 7.30
C PRO A 367 -35.06 -10.44 6.89
N ASP A 368 -34.15 -11.38 7.18
CA ASP A 368 -32.74 -11.32 6.79
C ASP A 368 -32.48 -11.88 5.38
N LYS A 369 -33.51 -12.38 4.68
CA LYS A 369 -33.42 -12.95 3.34
C LYS A 369 -32.48 -14.15 3.21
N GLY A 370 -32.16 -14.84 4.31
CA GLY A 370 -31.21 -15.95 4.35
C GLY A 370 -29.75 -15.52 4.48
N GLN A 371 -29.48 -14.23 4.71
CA GLN A 371 -28.14 -13.68 4.86
C GLN A 371 -27.36 -14.34 6.01
N GLY A 372 -28.03 -14.86 7.03
CA GLY A 372 -27.37 -15.61 8.10
C GLY A 372 -26.55 -16.80 7.60
N VAL A 373 -27.06 -17.55 6.61
CA VAL A 373 -26.32 -18.68 6.03
C VAL A 373 -25.15 -18.20 5.17
N VAL A 374 -25.34 -17.12 4.41
CA VAL A 374 -24.29 -16.53 3.57
C VAL A 374 -23.14 -16.02 4.43
N ASN A 375 -23.43 -15.34 5.54
CA ASN A 375 -22.42 -14.86 6.48
C ASN A 375 -21.64 -16.02 7.13
N ASP A 376 -22.33 -17.09 7.53
CA ASP A 376 -21.68 -18.29 8.08
C ASP A 376 -20.78 -18.96 7.01
N PHE A 377 -21.15 -18.96 5.73
CA PHE A 377 -20.31 -19.48 4.65
C PHE A 377 -19.07 -18.62 4.40
N VAL A 378 -19.23 -17.29 4.41
CA VAL A 378 -18.11 -16.35 4.27
C VAL A 378 -17.11 -16.48 5.42
N GLU A 379 -17.57 -16.75 6.65
CA GLU A 379 -16.69 -17.06 7.78
C GLU A 379 -15.82 -18.31 7.50
N ILE A 380 -16.37 -19.33 6.85
CA ILE A 380 -15.58 -20.51 6.45
C ILE A 380 -14.56 -20.18 5.35
N LEU A 381 -14.93 -19.38 4.35
CA LEU A 381 -13.98 -18.92 3.33
C LEU A 381 -12.81 -18.15 3.95
N GLU A 382 -13.09 -17.28 4.93
CA GLU A 382 -12.07 -16.53 5.66
C GLU A 382 -11.07 -17.48 6.36
N LEU A 383 -11.57 -18.51 7.05
CA LEU A 383 -10.74 -19.51 7.75
C LEU A 383 -9.91 -20.36 6.77
N CYS A 384 -10.49 -20.74 5.64
CA CYS A 384 -9.82 -21.46 4.57
C CYS A 384 -8.67 -20.65 3.95
N TYR A 385 -8.91 -19.38 3.63
CA TYR A 385 -7.86 -18.49 3.12
C TYR A 385 -6.74 -18.26 4.13
N ARG A 386 -7.09 -18.14 5.43
CA ARG A 386 -6.12 -18.09 6.51
C ARG A 386 -5.19 -19.32 6.52
N GLU A 387 -5.73 -20.51 6.31
CA GLU A 387 -4.94 -21.73 6.25
C GLU A 387 -3.94 -21.72 5.08
N TYR A 388 -4.36 -21.23 3.91
CA TYR A 388 -3.47 -21.05 2.75
C TYR A 388 -2.29 -20.10 3.05
N ILE A 389 -2.58 -18.86 3.45
CA ILE A 389 -1.53 -17.84 3.67
C ILE A 389 -0.59 -18.21 4.82
N THR A 390 -1.10 -18.86 5.87
CA THR A 390 -0.26 -19.31 7.00
C THR A 390 0.65 -20.47 6.60
N THR A 391 0.18 -21.36 5.73
CA THR A 391 1.01 -22.47 5.21
C THR A 391 2.21 -21.95 4.40
N LEU A 392 2.00 -20.94 3.53
CA LEU A 392 3.10 -20.31 2.79
C LEU A 392 4.07 -19.56 3.70
N ARG A 393 3.53 -18.75 4.63
CA ARG A 393 4.32 -18.04 5.63
C ARG A 393 5.21 -18.97 6.44
N ASP A 394 4.65 -20.04 6.99
CA ASP A 394 5.39 -20.96 7.86
C ASP A 394 6.51 -21.68 7.10
N TRP A 395 6.30 -22.02 5.83
CA TRP A 395 7.34 -22.56 4.97
C TRP A 395 8.46 -21.54 4.70
N LEU A 396 8.13 -20.30 4.32
CA LEU A 396 9.12 -19.24 4.08
C LEU A 396 9.98 -19.00 5.33
N GLN A 397 9.36 -18.90 6.50
CA GLN A 397 10.07 -18.69 7.76
C GLN A 397 10.94 -19.90 8.13
N THR A 398 10.39 -21.11 8.09
CA THR A 398 11.08 -22.30 8.60
C THR A 398 12.18 -22.77 7.65
N ASN A 399 11.95 -22.72 6.33
CA ASN A 399 12.86 -23.32 5.35
C ASN A 399 13.85 -22.30 4.78
N LEU A 400 13.45 -21.03 4.70
CA LEU A 400 14.24 -19.95 4.11
C LEU A 400 14.63 -18.85 5.11
N GLY A 401 13.94 -18.70 6.24
CA GLY A 401 14.18 -17.59 7.17
C GLY A 401 13.70 -16.24 6.64
N LEU A 402 12.68 -16.26 5.77
CA LEU A 402 12.15 -15.10 5.07
C LEU A 402 10.74 -14.75 5.54
N ASN A 403 10.34 -13.50 5.34
CA ASN A 403 8.98 -13.06 5.57
C ASN A 403 8.05 -13.50 4.44
N PHE A 404 6.75 -13.54 4.72
CA PHE A 404 5.73 -13.52 3.68
C PHE A 404 5.08 -12.14 3.57
N ARG A 405 5.20 -11.52 2.38
CA ARG A 405 4.48 -10.30 2.01
C ARG A 405 3.36 -10.62 1.06
N THR A 406 2.17 -10.07 1.28
CA THR A 406 1.07 -10.22 0.32
C THR A 406 -0.01 -9.16 0.50
N GLN A 407 -0.73 -8.87 -0.59
CA GLN A 407 -1.92 -8.03 -0.59
C GLN A 407 -3.14 -8.82 -0.08
N VAL A 408 -3.40 -8.72 1.22
CA VAL A 408 -4.33 -9.62 1.93
C VAL A 408 -5.80 -9.23 1.69
N SER A 409 -6.55 -10.12 1.05
CA SER A 409 -8.01 -10.28 1.14
C SER A 409 -8.93 -9.16 0.62
N TYR A 410 -8.48 -7.93 0.35
CA TYR A 410 -9.41 -6.82 0.05
C TYR A 410 -10.18 -6.93 -1.28
N ASN A 411 -9.73 -7.79 -2.20
CA ASN A 411 -10.45 -8.13 -3.43
C ASN A 411 -11.38 -9.37 -3.29
N LEU A 412 -11.29 -10.08 -2.17
CA LEU A 412 -12.02 -11.33 -1.93
C LEU A 412 -13.33 -11.08 -1.16
N PRO A 413 -14.34 -11.97 -1.30
CA PRO A 413 -15.65 -11.81 -0.67
C PRO A 413 -15.65 -12.16 0.83
N MET A 414 -14.79 -11.50 1.62
CA MET A 414 -14.59 -11.76 3.05
C MET A 414 -14.20 -10.49 3.83
N ASP A 415 -14.14 -10.60 5.16
CA ASP A 415 -13.62 -9.55 6.05
C ASP A 415 -12.09 -9.51 5.95
N MET A 416 -11.58 -8.54 5.18
CA MET A 416 -10.16 -8.31 4.99
C MET A 416 -9.39 -8.23 6.32
N GLY A 417 -9.94 -7.51 7.31
CA GLY A 417 -9.26 -7.23 8.56
C GLY A 417 -9.00 -8.47 9.40
N ALA A 418 -9.72 -9.56 9.16
CA ALA A 418 -9.60 -10.80 9.91
C ALA A 418 -8.38 -11.63 9.51
N ASN A 419 -7.81 -11.41 8.32
CA ASN A 419 -6.66 -12.18 7.81
C ASN A 419 -5.34 -11.39 7.81
N VAL A 420 -5.38 -10.05 7.85
CA VAL A 420 -4.20 -9.19 7.95
C VAL A 420 -3.19 -9.62 9.03
N PRO A 421 -3.58 -10.03 10.25
CA PRO A 421 -2.61 -10.45 11.28
C PRO A 421 -1.79 -11.70 10.96
N PHE A 422 -2.20 -12.49 9.97
CA PHE A 422 -1.68 -13.84 9.74
C PHE A 422 -0.56 -13.92 8.69
N VAL A 423 -0.11 -12.78 8.15
CA VAL A 423 1.08 -12.67 7.29
C VAL A 423 2.15 -11.80 7.97
N ASP A 424 3.40 -11.85 7.54
CA ASP A 424 4.48 -11.11 8.20
C ASP A 424 4.48 -9.63 7.85
N ILE A 425 4.29 -9.34 6.55
CA ILE A 425 4.24 -7.99 6.00
C ILE A 425 2.94 -7.88 5.20
N PRO A 426 1.83 -7.44 5.79
CA PRO A 426 0.62 -7.18 5.03
C PRO A 426 0.84 -5.98 4.09
N GLU A 427 0.43 -6.10 2.84
CA GLU A 427 0.57 -5.07 1.80
C GLU A 427 -0.79 -4.51 1.38
N ALA A 428 -0.91 -3.18 1.29
CA ALA A 428 -2.03 -2.50 0.64
C ALA A 428 -1.58 -1.99 -0.74
N GLU A 429 -2.34 -1.09 -1.36
CA GLU A 429 -1.96 -0.44 -2.62
C GLU A 429 -2.55 0.96 -2.72
N SER A 430 -1.91 1.87 -3.47
CA SER A 430 -2.44 3.21 -3.73
C SER A 430 -3.66 3.19 -4.65
N LEU A 431 -3.66 2.28 -5.63
CA LEU A 431 -4.72 2.17 -6.62
C LEU A 431 -6.00 1.62 -5.97
N GLY A 432 -5.99 0.39 -5.48
CA GLY A 432 -7.15 -0.24 -4.85
C GLY A 432 -7.67 0.46 -3.58
N PHE A 433 -6.87 1.31 -2.91
CA PHE A 433 -7.32 2.12 -1.76
C PHE A 433 -7.64 3.57 -2.11
N HIS A 434 -7.52 3.97 -3.38
CA HIS A 434 -7.82 5.32 -3.88
C HIS A 434 -7.10 6.45 -3.11
N ASP A 435 -5.87 6.21 -2.66
CA ASP A 435 -5.14 7.12 -1.77
C ASP A 435 -5.92 7.58 -0.52
N ASN A 436 -6.91 6.78 -0.08
CA ASN A 436 -7.82 7.13 0.99
C ASN A 436 -7.25 6.77 2.37
N PRO A 437 -6.89 7.75 3.22
CA PRO A 437 -6.35 7.45 4.55
C PRO A 437 -7.33 6.71 5.45
N ASP A 438 -8.65 6.82 5.23
CA ASP A 438 -9.63 6.06 6.00
C ASP A 438 -9.62 4.57 5.64
N ALA A 439 -9.53 4.25 4.34
CA ALA A 439 -9.39 2.87 3.87
C ALA A 439 -8.09 2.25 4.42
N TYR A 440 -6.97 2.97 4.38
CA TYR A 440 -5.72 2.50 4.98
C TYR A 440 -5.84 2.25 6.50
N LYS A 441 -6.55 3.10 7.25
CA LYS A 441 -6.81 2.86 8.68
C LYS A 441 -7.58 1.56 8.94
N GLN A 442 -8.39 1.09 7.98
CA GLN A 442 -9.08 -0.20 8.08
C GLN A 442 -8.12 -1.38 7.92
N TYR A 443 -7.13 -1.24 7.05
CA TYR A 443 -6.08 -2.24 6.84
C TYR A 443 -5.05 -2.27 7.99
N ILE A 444 -4.64 -1.10 8.45
CA ILE A 444 -3.53 -0.94 9.41
C ILE A 444 -3.97 -1.29 10.83
N GLY A 445 -5.23 -1.07 11.21
CA GLY A 445 -5.66 -1.32 12.58
C GLY A 445 -5.52 -2.78 13.04
N PRO A 446 -5.93 -3.79 12.25
CA PRO A 446 -5.58 -5.20 12.49
C PRO A 446 -4.08 -5.46 12.61
N ALA A 447 -3.26 -4.85 11.73
CA ALA A 447 -1.81 -5.01 11.72
C ALA A 447 -1.17 -4.43 12.99
N VAL A 448 -1.60 -3.23 13.40
CA VAL A 448 -1.15 -2.55 14.62
C VAL A 448 -1.57 -3.35 15.86
N LEU A 449 -2.81 -3.82 15.93
CA LEU A 449 -3.27 -4.67 17.03
C LEU A 449 -2.39 -5.92 17.17
N ALA A 450 -2.06 -6.57 16.04
CA ALA A 450 -1.20 -7.74 15.97
C ALA A 450 0.29 -7.45 16.22
N GLY A 451 0.70 -6.17 16.29
CA GLY A 451 2.09 -5.77 16.49
C GLY A 451 2.97 -5.91 15.25
N LYS A 452 2.40 -5.81 14.05
CA LYS A 452 3.18 -5.78 12.80
C LYS A 452 4.04 -4.52 12.77
N LYS A 453 5.35 -4.72 12.57
CA LYS A 453 6.32 -3.62 12.48
C LYS A 453 6.24 -2.89 11.13
N VAL A 454 6.01 -3.66 10.06
CA VAL A 454 5.95 -3.17 8.68
C VAL A 454 4.56 -3.45 8.11
N VAL A 455 3.99 -2.43 7.48
CA VAL A 455 2.80 -2.53 6.63
C VAL A 455 3.18 -1.90 5.29
N SER A 456 3.17 -2.72 4.24
CA SER A 456 3.60 -2.35 2.90
C SER A 456 2.47 -1.71 2.10
N ASN A 457 2.83 -1.03 1.01
CA ASN A 457 1.90 -0.50 0.03
C ASN A 457 2.56 -0.48 -1.35
N GLU A 458 1.89 -1.08 -2.33
CA GLU A 458 2.21 -0.88 -3.73
C GLU A 458 1.82 0.55 -4.14
N LEU A 459 2.80 1.34 -4.51
CA LEU A 459 2.67 2.79 -4.63
C LEU A 459 2.83 3.23 -6.09
N GLY A 460 1.88 4.05 -6.56
CA GLY A 460 2.04 4.86 -7.76
C GLY A 460 1.43 4.29 -9.04
N ALA A 461 0.73 3.17 -9.00
CA ALA A 461 -0.07 2.69 -10.14
C ALA A 461 -1.24 3.64 -10.42
N MET A 462 -1.25 4.28 -11.60
CA MET A 462 -2.35 5.15 -12.05
C MET A 462 -2.81 4.77 -13.47
N PRO A 463 -4.11 4.46 -13.67
CA PRO A 463 -4.64 4.12 -14.99
C PRO A 463 -4.52 5.28 -15.98
N GLY A 464 -4.15 5.00 -17.22
CA GLY A 464 -4.05 5.99 -18.30
C GLY A 464 -2.95 7.02 -18.13
N ARG A 465 -1.91 6.72 -17.33
CA ARG A 465 -0.80 7.64 -17.02
C ARG A 465 0.61 7.11 -17.35
N PRO A 466 0.83 6.39 -18.47
CA PRO A 466 2.18 5.92 -18.83
C PRO A 466 3.14 7.10 -19.03
N TYR A 467 4.36 7.04 -18.48
CA TYR A 467 5.41 8.05 -18.66
C TYR A 467 5.03 9.49 -18.28
N SER A 468 3.93 9.68 -17.54
CA SER A 468 3.29 10.98 -17.29
C SER A 468 2.94 11.23 -15.83
N GLN A 469 3.19 10.29 -14.92
CA GLN A 469 2.95 10.52 -13.50
C GLN A 469 3.95 11.52 -12.94
N LEU A 470 3.45 12.49 -12.18
CA LEU A 470 4.31 13.46 -11.52
C LEU A 470 4.86 12.92 -10.20
N LEU A 471 6.11 13.24 -9.87
CA LEU A 471 6.67 12.87 -8.56
C LEU A 471 5.94 13.54 -7.39
N THR A 472 5.30 14.69 -7.61
CA THR A 472 4.40 15.32 -6.62
C THR A 472 3.11 14.54 -6.39
N GLU A 473 2.57 13.88 -7.42
CA GLU A 473 1.45 12.94 -7.30
C GLU A 473 1.87 11.70 -6.51
N LEU A 474 3.05 11.14 -6.81
CA LEU A 474 3.62 10.01 -6.06
C LEU A 474 3.84 10.35 -4.56
N LEU A 475 4.36 11.54 -4.26
CA LEU A 475 4.53 12.03 -2.89
C LEU A 475 3.19 12.17 -2.17
N PHE A 476 2.16 12.68 -2.85
CA PHE A 476 0.82 12.77 -2.27
C PHE A 476 0.28 11.39 -1.86
N SER A 477 0.35 10.41 -2.75
CA SER A 477 -0.07 9.03 -2.46
C SER A 477 0.70 8.44 -1.27
N ALA A 478 2.02 8.63 -1.22
CA ALA A 478 2.86 8.16 -0.12
C ALA A 478 2.50 8.83 1.22
N ASP A 479 2.33 10.15 1.23
CA ASP A 479 2.08 10.92 2.44
C ASP A 479 0.67 10.69 3.00
N ALA A 480 -0.31 10.44 2.13
CA ALA A 480 -1.64 9.99 2.52
C ALA A 480 -1.57 8.63 3.26
N ALA A 481 -0.76 7.70 2.75
CA ALA A 481 -0.54 6.40 3.39
C ALA A 481 0.26 6.51 4.70
N PHE A 482 1.30 7.34 4.77
CA PHE A 482 2.05 7.61 6.00
C PHE A 482 1.15 8.19 7.10
N ALA A 483 0.28 9.15 6.75
CA ALA A 483 -0.67 9.73 7.70
C ALA A 483 -1.66 8.69 8.26
N ALA A 484 -1.87 7.58 7.56
CA ALA A 484 -2.66 6.45 8.01
C ALA A 484 -1.87 5.38 8.78
N ASN A 485 -0.54 5.50 8.87
CA ASN A 485 0.43 4.58 9.50
C ASN A 485 1.04 3.45 8.63
N THR A 486 0.88 3.49 7.31
CA THR A 486 1.65 2.66 6.35
C THR A 486 3.12 3.07 6.39
N ASN A 487 4.08 2.16 6.18
CA ASN A 487 5.49 2.49 6.39
C ASN A 487 6.54 1.73 5.53
N LYS A 488 6.15 1.04 4.47
CA LYS A 488 7.05 0.49 3.44
C LYS A 488 6.35 0.61 2.09
N PHE A 489 7.09 1.00 1.06
CA PHE A 489 6.57 1.18 -0.29
C PHE A 489 7.34 0.33 -1.30
N VAL A 490 6.59 -0.22 -2.23
CA VAL A 490 7.06 -0.84 -3.47
C VAL A 490 6.48 -0.02 -4.61
N LEU A 491 7.32 0.69 -5.35
CA LEU A 491 6.87 1.56 -6.44
C LEU A 491 6.49 0.70 -7.66
N HIS A 492 5.32 0.96 -8.24
CA HIS A 492 4.83 0.33 -9.47
C HIS A 492 5.23 1.16 -10.70
N GLY A 493 6.19 0.77 -11.54
CA GLY A 493 7.25 -0.21 -11.35
C GLY A 493 8.41 0.04 -12.33
N GLN A 494 9.49 -0.73 -12.21
CA GLN A 494 10.66 -0.62 -13.08
C GLN A 494 10.59 -1.69 -14.16
N PRO A 495 10.42 -1.36 -15.46
CA PRO A 495 10.48 -2.35 -16.52
C PRO A 495 11.92 -2.78 -16.82
N TYR A 496 12.10 -4.01 -17.30
CA TYR A 496 13.35 -4.48 -17.90
C TYR A 496 13.85 -3.51 -18.99
N SER A 497 15.12 -3.11 -18.91
CA SER A 497 15.69 -2.11 -19.82
C SER A 497 16.38 -2.69 -21.04
N GLY A 498 16.60 -4.00 -21.15
CA GLY A 498 17.28 -4.56 -22.32
C GLY A 498 16.38 -4.68 -23.56
N ASN A 499 16.96 -5.19 -24.64
CA ASN A 499 16.19 -5.54 -25.83
C ASN A 499 15.31 -6.75 -25.55
N TYR A 500 14.07 -6.70 -26.04
CA TYR A 500 13.10 -7.79 -25.96
C TYR A 500 12.41 -7.97 -27.32
N TYR A 501 11.83 -9.15 -27.54
CA TYR A 501 11.24 -9.54 -28.82
C TYR A 501 10.37 -8.43 -29.43
N ASN A 502 10.61 -8.09 -30.71
CA ASN A 502 9.86 -7.09 -31.49
C ASN A 502 9.44 -5.84 -30.71
N THR A 503 10.35 -5.33 -29.88
CA THR A 503 10.14 -4.16 -29.02
C THR A 503 11.02 -3.04 -29.51
N THR A 504 10.45 -1.86 -29.72
CA THR A 504 11.19 -0.65 -30.09
C THR A 504 11.43 0.23 -28.88
N TRP A 505 12.25 1.27 -29.02
CA TRP A 505 12.35 2.34 -28.03
C TRP A 505 10.95 2.93 -27.72
N PRO A 506 10.57 3.23 -26.45
CA PRO A 506 11.40 3.31 -25.23
C PRO A 506 11.67 1.96 -24.52
N GLY A 507 11.28 0.84 -25.10
CA GLY A 507 11.54 -0.50 -24.56
C GLY A 507 10.30 -1.17 -23.98
N TYR A 508 10.54 -2.32 -23.33
CA TYR A 508 9.48 -3.15 -22.79
C TYR A 508 8.64 -2.35 -21.79
N THR A 509 7.33 -2.28 -22.02
CA THR A 509 6.41 -1.53 -21.16
C THR A 509 5.27 -2.45 -20.73
N PRO A 510 5.15 -2.77 -19.43
CA PRO A 510 4.09 -3.64 -18.93
C PRO A 510 2.70 -3.02 -19.14
N PHE A 511 1.66 -3.86 -19.08
CA PHE A 511 0.25 -3.46 -19.22
C PHE A 511 -0.09 -2.67 -20.50
N GLN A 512 0.69 -2.83 -21.56
CA GLN A 512 0.50 -2.14 -22.84
C GLN A 512 0.31 -0.61 -22.70
N TYR A 513 1.13 0.02 -21.86
CA TYR A 513 1.05 1.47 -21.57
C TYR A 513 -0.25 1.90 -20.86
N GLY A 514 -0.98 0.96 -20.26
CA GLY A 514 -2.22 1.25 -19.54
C GLY A 514 -2.02 1.95 -18.18
N PHE A 515 -0.83 1.88 -17.58
CA PHE A 515 -0.57 2.34 -16.21
C PHE A 515 0.74 3.10 -16.06
N SER A 516 0.82 3.95 -15.03
CA SER A 516 2.06 4.55 -14.53
C SER A 516 2.80 3.66 -13.53
N GLU A 517 4.04 3.95 -13.16
CA GLU A 517 5.04 4.67 -13.93
C GLU A 517 6.13 3.68 -14.35
N LEU A 518 6.87 3.99 -15.40
CA LEU A 518 7.87 3.13 -16.03
C LEU A 518 9.26 3.59 -15.61
N TYR A 519 9.54 3.48 -14.31
CA TYR A 519 10.74 4.04 -13.70
C TYR A 519 11.99 3.40 -14.31
N SER A 520 12.79 4.18 -15.02
CA SER A 520 14.04 3.71 -15.63
C SER A 520 14.95 4.89 -15.94
N PRO A 521 16.24 4.66 -16.26
CA PRO A 521 17.16 5.69 -16.73
C PRO A 521 16.71 6.46 -17.98
N ARG A 522 15.67 6.00 -18.68
CA ARG A 522 15.05 6.71 -19.82
C ARG A 522 14.17 7.87 -19.40
N GLN A 523 13.75 7.90 -18.13
CA GLN A 523 13.00 9.03 -17.59
C GLN A 523 13.99 10.12 -17.16
N PRO A 524 13.82 11.37 -17.62
CA PRO A 524 14.70 12.46 -17.21
C PRO A 524 14.76 12.63 -15.68
N ALA A 525 13.69 12.29 -14.98
CA ALA A 525 13.62 12.37 -13.52
C ALA A 525 14.48 11.34 -12.77
N TRP A 526 14.96 10.27 -13.40
CA TRP A 526 15.69 9.16 -12.75
C TRP A 526 16.82 9.66 -11.84
N GLU A 527 17.72 10.49 -12.37
CA GLU A 527 18.83 11.11 -11.62
C GLU A 527 18.60 12.59 -11.32
N HIS A 528 17.43 13.15 -11.64
CA HIS A 528 17.16 14.59 -11.54
C HIS A 528 15.90 14.89 -10.72
N GLY A 529 15.62 14.08 -9.70
CA GLY A 529 14.50 14.31 -8.80
C GLY A 529 14.01 13.04 -8.11
N LEU A 530 13.94 11.92 -8.83
CA LEU A 530 13.50 10.65 -8.25
C LEU A 530 14.47 10.18 -7.16
N ASP A 531 15.79 10.36 -7.33
CA ASP A 531 16.79 10.07 -6.30
C ASP A 531 16.54 10.82 -4.98
N GLU A 532 16.13 12.08 -5.06
CA GLU A 532 15.79 12.91 -3.89
C GLU A 532 14.45 12.48 -3.27
N VAL A 533 13.48 12.09 -4.09
CA VAL A 533 12.20 11.53 -3.63
C VAL A 533 12.40 10.17 -2.95
N LEU A 534 13.21 9.26 -3.50
CA LEU A 534 13.54 7.99 -2.86
C LEU A 534 14.29 8.21 -1.53
N GLY A 535 15.16 9.22 -1.47
CA GLY A 535 15.77 9.69 -0.23
C GLY A 535 14.74 10.13 0.81
N TYR A 536 13.77 10.95 0.40
CA TYR A 536 12.64 11.37 1.24
C TYR A 536 11.83 10.18 1.75
N LEU A 537 11.40 9.29 0.84
CA LEU A 537 10.62 8.10 1.18
C LEU A 537 11.39 7.19 2.13
N GLY A 538 12.68 6.92 1.89
CA GLY A 538 13.50 6.08 2.76
C GLY A 538 13.60 6.61 4.19
N ARG A 539 13.73 7.94 4.36
CA ARG A 539 13.81 8.58 5.68
C ARG A 539 12.47 8.66 6.40
N ALA A 540 11.40 8.93 5.66
CA ALA A 540 10.05 8.88 6.19
C ALA A 540 9.67 7.44 6.62
N GLN A 541 9.93 6.44 5.78
CA GLN A 541 9.74 5.01 6.12
C GLN A 541 10.54 4.61 7.35
N HIS A 542 11.83 4.95 7.41
CA HIS A 542 12.66 4.67 8.58
C HIS A 542 12.04 5.27 9.86
N SER A 543 11.57 6.51 9.80
CA SER A 543 10.91 7.18 10.92
C SER A 543 9.61 6.48 11.33
N MET A 544 8.82 6.07 10.35
CA MET A 544 7.54 5.38 10.58
C MET A 544 7.70 3.91 10.97
N GLN A 545 8.89 3.33 10.86
CA GLN A 545 9.24 1.97 11.33
C GLN A 545 9.91 1.96 12.72
N MET A 546 10.24 3.13 13.28
CA MET A 546 10.77 3.23 14.64
C MET A 546 9.64 3.06 15.67
N GLY A 547 9.91 2.26 16.71
CA GLY A 547 8.97 2.02 17.80
C GLY A 547 7.67 1.33 17.34
N VAL A 548 6.57 1.71 17.98
CA VAL A 548 5.21 1.19 17.69
C VAL A 548 4.26 2.31 17.33
N ALA A 549 3.26 2.00 16.50
CA ALA A 549 2.12 2.88 16.26
C ALA A 549 1.40 3.13 17.59
N ASN A 550 1.21 4.39 17.96
CA ASN A 550 0.57 4.72 19.24
C ASN A 550 -0.68 5.55 18.97
N LEU A 551 -1.83 4.88 19.00
CA LEU A 551 -3.12 5.39 18.56
C LEU A 551 -4.04 5.63 19.76
N ASP A 552 -4.80 6.71 19.75
CA ASP A 552 -5.67 7.06 20.88
C ASP A 552 -6.92 6.17 20.95
N VAL A 553 -7.54 5.85 19.81
CA VAL A 553 -8.85 5.21 19.75
C VAL A 553 -8.84 4.01 18.80
N ALA A 554 -9.39 2.88 19.25
CA ALA A 554 -9.77 1.78 18.38
C ALA A 554 -11.24 1.97 17.95
N ILE A 555 -11.52 1.94 16.65
CA ILE A 555 -12.90 1.94 16.14
C ILE A 555 -13.28 0.53 15.75
N TYR A 556 -14.33 -0.01 16.35
CA TYR A 556 -14.86 -1.33 16.01
C TYR A 556 -15.40 -1.34 14.57
N ASN A 557 -14.96 -2.30 13.77
CA ASN A 557 -15.47 -2.56 12.43
C ASN A 557 -15.67 -4.07 12.24
N LYS A 558 -16.93 -4.51 12.11
CA LYS A 558 -17.24 -5.87 11.66
C LYS A 558 -18.07 -5.81 10.40
N VAL A 559 -17.60 -6.50 9.37
CA VAL A 559 -18.31 -6.73 8.12
C VAL A 559 -18.31 -8.22 7.81
N ALA A 560 -19.24 -8.67 6.98
CA ALA A 560 -19.13 -10.00 6.37
C ALA A 560 -18.11 -9.96 5.22
N LYS A 561 -18.20 -8.92 4.39
CA LYS A 561 -17.33 -8.66 3.24
C LYS A 561 -16.85 -7.21 3.29
N THR A 562 -15.56 -6.98 3.05
CA THR A 562 -15.01 -5.63 2.88
C THR A 562 -15.54 -5.01 1.59
N ASP A 563 -15.86 -3.72 1.63
CA ASP A 563 -16.23 -2.95 0.43
C ASP A 563 -14.95 -2.60 -0.36
N PRO A 564 -14.72 -3.17 -1.56
CA PRO A 564 -13.50 -2.92 -2.32
C PRO A 564 -13.46 -1.51 -2.93
N LEU A 565 -14.59 -0.79 -2.97
CA LEU A 565 -14.68 0.55 -3.55
C LEU A 565 -14.61 1.67 -2.50
N TRP A 566 -14.59 1.32 -1.21
CA TRP A 566 -14.55 2.28 -0.10
C TRP A 566 -15.64 3.36 -0.18
N THR A 567 -16.85 2.95 -0.56
CA THR A 567 -17.98 3.86 -0.87
C THR A 567 -18.46 4.67 0.32
N TYR A 568 -18.11 4.26 1.54
CA TYR A 568 -18.39 4.99 2.77
C TYR A 568 -17.29 4.79 3.81
N ASN A 569 -17.11 5.79 4.67
CA ASN A 569 -16.28 5.67 5.86
C ASN A 569 -17.06 4.92 6.96
N VAL A 570 -16.42 3.95 7.61
CA VAL A 570 -17.01 3.23 8.74
C VAL A 570 -17.33 4.19 9.89
N TYR A 571 -16.46 5.17 10.13
CA TYR A 571 -16.74 6.33 10.97
C TYR A 571 -16.94 7.58 10.11
N ALA A 572 -18.20 7.88 9.78
CA ALA A 572 -18.55 8.99 8.89
C ALA A 572 -18.36 10.39 9.50
N GLU A 573 -18.25 10.48 10.83
CA GLU A 573 -18.13 11.76 11.54
C GLU A 573 -16.67 12.25 11.53
N ASN A 574 -16.47 13.57 11.54
CA ASN A 574 -15.11 14.17 11.58
C ASN A 574 -14.74 14.78 12.93
N ASP A 575 -15.54 14.56 13.98
CA ASP A 575 -15.31 15.13 15.31
C ASP A 575 -14.00 14.64 15.94
N LEU A 576 -13.65 13.35 15.75
CA LEU A 576 -12.37 12.78 16.19
C LEU A 576 -11.19 13.44 15.49
N GLU A 577 -11.23 13.58 14.15
CA GLU A 577 -10.16 14.21 13.37
C GLU A 577 -10.00 15.70 13.72
N ARG A 578 -11.12 16.44 13.83
CA ARG A 578 -11.10 17.85 14.25
C ARG A 578 -10.58 18.04 15.66
N ALA A 579 -10.80 17.07 16.54
CA ALA A 579 -10.24 17.05 17.88
C ALA A 579 -8.82 16.44 17.93
N SER A 580 -8.20 16.12 16.79
CA SER A 580 -6.86 15.54 16.66
C SER A 580 -6.67 14.15 17.30
N TYR A 581 -7.73 13.34 17.44
CA TYR A 581 -7.56 11.96 17.84
C TYR A 581 -6.94 11.13 16.71
N THR A 582 -5.95 10.33 17.06
CA THR A 582 -5.47 9.25 16.18
C THR A 582 -6.32 8.00 16.38
N TYR A 583 -6.71 7.34 15.29
CA TYR A 583 -7.51 6.13 15.36
C TYR A 583 -7.21 5.18 14.20
N ALA A 584 -7.55 3.91 14.41
CA ALA A 584 -7.61 2.89 13.37
C ALA A 584 -8.79 1.95 13.65
N TYR A 585 -9.20 1.19 12.63
CA TYR A 585 -10.32 0.26 12.78
C TYR A 585 -9.85 -1.12 13.22
N VAL A 586 -10.59 -1.78 14.10
CA VAL A 586 -10.27 -3.12 14.59
C VAL A 586 -11.47 -4.03 14.39
N THR A 587 -11.22 -5.24 13.89
CA THR A 587 -12.25 -6.28 13.75
C THR A 587 -12.26 -7.21 14.97
N PRO A 588 -13.44 -7.66 15.44
CA PRO A 588 -13.53 -8.60 16.57
C PRO A 588 -12.84 -9.94 16.31
N ALA A 589 -12.59 -10.33 15.05
CA ALA A 589 -11.81 -11.52 14.73
C ALA A 589 -10.41 -11.52 15.39
N ASN A 590 -9.89 -10.33 15.71
CA ASN A 590 -8.55 -10.13 16.23
C ASN A 590 -8.52 -9.86 17.75
N PHE A 591 -9.67 -9.82 18.43
CA PHE A 591 -9.76 -9.52 19.86
C PHE A 591 -9.23 -10.64 20.76
N ARG A 592 -8.92 -11.80 20.19
CA ARG A 592 -8.32 -12.94 20.89
C ARG A 592 -6.86 -13.17 20.53
N LEU A 593 -6.25 -12.26 19.77
CA LEU A 593 -4.80 -12.26 19.59
C LEU A 593 -4.10 -12.07 20.95
N PRO A 594 -2.92 -12.65 21.18
CA PRO A 594 -2.17 -12.48 22.43
C PRO A 594 -1.89 -11.02 22.81
N GLN A 595 -1.79 -10.15 21.80
CA GLN A 595 -1.55 -8.71 21.95
C GLN A 595 -2.82 -7.94 22.37
N ALA A 596 -4.01 -8.49 22.14
CA ALA A 596 -5.30 -7.85 22.39
C ALA A 596 -5.77 -8.07 23.85
N TYR A 597 -5.04 -7.49 24.80
CA TYR A 597 -5.40 -7.46 26.21
C TYR A 597 -5.48 -6.03 26.75
N VAL A 598 -6.18 -5.85 27.86
CA VAL A 598 -6.29 -4.56 28.55
C VAL A 598 -5.39 -4.58 29.78
N ASP A 599 -4.53 -3.58 29.88
CA ASP A 599 -3.76 -3.28 31.09
C ASP A 599 -3.78 -1.77 31.32
N ASN A 600 -3.91 -1.35 32.58
CA ASN A 600 -4.04 0.06 32.96
C ASN A 600 -5.07 0.84 32.11
N LYS A 601 -6.22 0.21 31.83
CA LYS A 601 -7.31 0.75 30.98
C LYS A 601 -6.94 1.00 29.51
N VAL A 602 -5.83 0.45 29.03
CA VAL A 602 -5.36 0.58 27.65
C VAL A 602 -5.41 -0.79 26.96
N LEU A 603 -6.02 -0.85 25.79
CA LEU A 603 -6.04 -2.04 24.94
C LEU A 603 -4.75 -2.12 24.13
N ALA A 604 -4.15 -3.32 24.13
CA ALA A 604 -2.91 -3.63 23.41
C ALA A 604 -1.75 -2.67 23.76
N PRO A 605 -1.40 -2.55 25.05
CA PRO A 605 -0.48 -1.52 25.57
C PRO A 605 0.94 -1.60 25.00
N LYS A 606 1.35 -2.77 24.50
CA LYS A 606 2.68 -2.99 23.89
C LYS A 606 2.71 -2.79 22.38
N THR A 607 1.55 -2.64 21.74
CA THR A 607 1.43 -2.41 20.30
C THR A 607 0.69 -1.09 20.05
N GLY A 608 -0.61 -1.13 19.72
CA GLY A 608 -1.40 0.05 19.38
C GLY A 608 -1.68 1.03 20.52
N ALA A 609 -1.71 0.55 21.77
CA ALA A 609 -1.95 1.33 22.98
C ALA A 609 -3.25 2.18 22.98
N PHE A 610 -4.36 1.58 22.52
CA PHE A 610 -5.65 2.25 22.40
C PHE A 610 -6.26 2.57 23.78
N LYS A 611 -6.64 3.84 24.00
CA LYS A 611 -7.19 4.32 25.28
C LYS A 611 -8.70 4.11 25.40
N ALA A 612 -9.38 3.84 24.29
CA ALA A 612 -10.80 3.54 24.24
C ALA A 612 -11.15 2.67 23.03
N LEU A 613 -12.27 1.97 23.12
CA LEU A 613 -12.92 1.29 22.00
C LEU A 613 -14.24 2.00 21.68
N VAL A 614 -14.39 2.48 20.44
CA VAL A 614 -15.63 3.11 19.94
C VAL A 614 -16.36 2.12 19.06
N LEU A 615 -17.65 1.90 19.32
CA LEU A 615 -18.57 1.19 18.43
C LEU A 615 -19.42 2.22 17.69
N PRO A 616 -19.19 2.44 16.38
CA PRO A 616 -20.01 3.32 15.57
C PRO A 616 -21.49 2.93 15.54
N ALA A 617 -22.34 3.88 15.16
CA ALA A 617 -23.76 3.64 14.97
C ALA A 617 -24.01 2.55 13.94
N ARG A 618 -24.96 1.66 14.23
CA ARG A 618 -25.30 0.52 13.37
C ARG A 618 -24.14 -0.43 13.07
N SER A 619 -23.15 -0.52 13.97
CA SER A 619 -22.12 -1.55 13.89
C SER A 619 -22.73 -2.95 13.90
N ASN A 620 -22.26 -3.83 13.03
CA ASN A 620 -22.61 -5.25 13.05
C ASN A 620 -22.01 -5.92 14.30
N ILE A 621 -22.80 -6.56 15.15
CA ILE A 621 -22.32 -7.27 16.33
C ILE A 621 -22.60 -8.78 16.23
N THR A 622 -21.69 -9.57 16.80
CA THR A 622 -21.86 -11.01 17.02
C THR A 622 -21.83 -11.29 18.51
N LEU A 623 -22.33 -12.45 18.94
CA LEU A 623 -22.23 -12.86 20.34
C LEU A 623 -20.78 -12.80 20.82
N GLN A 624 -19.87 -13.35 20.01
CA GLN A 624 -18.46 -13.39 20.35
C GLN A 624 -17.83 -12.00 20.53
N ALA A 625 -18.16 -11.06 19.63
CA ALA A 625 -17.67 -9.69 19.72
C ALA A 625 -18.09 -9.03 21.03
N ILE A 626 -19.37 -9.17 21.41
CA ILE A 626 -19.88 -8.57 22.64
C ILE A 626 -19.25 -9.20 23.89
N GLU A 627 -18.99 -10.51 23.88
CA GLU A 627 -18.27 -11.17 24.99
C GLU A 627 -16.84 -10.65 25.14
N ASP A 628 -16.09 -10.53 24.04
CA ASP A 628 -14.72 -10.02 24.06
C ASP A 628 -14.68 -8.54 24.47
N ILE A 629 -15.63 -7.72 23.99
CA ILE A 629 -15.80 -6.33 24.42
C ILE A 629 -16.15 -6.25 25.91
N THR A 630 -17.04 -7.13 26.39
CA THR A 630 -17.39 -7.22 27.82
C THR A 630 -16.17 -7.54 28.68
N ARG A 631 -15.28 -8.43 28.21
CA ARG A 631 -14.01 -8.73 28.87
C ARG A 631 -13.12 -7.49 28.94
N PHE A 632 -12.99 -6.74 27.84
CA PHE A 632 -12.21 -5.49 27.83
C PHE A 632 -12.79 -4.42 28.75
N ALA A 633 -14.11 -4.24 28.72
CA ALA A 633 -14.82 -3.30 29.60
C ALA A 633 -14.64 -3.66 31.08
N LYS A 634 -14.77 -4.94 31.46
CA LYS A 634 -14.52 -5.43 32.83
C LYS A 634 -13.08 -5.20 33.29
N ALA A 635 -12.12 -5.25 32.38
CA ALA A 635 -10.72 -4.91 32.65
C ALA A 635 -10.47 -3.38 32.71
N GLY A 636 -11.51 -2.56 32.57
CA GLY A 636 -11.47 -1.12 32.79
C GLY A 636 -11.27 -0.28 31.52
N LEU A 637 -11.22 -0.88 30.33
CA LEU A 637 -11.16 -0.13 29.07
C LEU A 637 -12.46 0.67 28.88
N PRO A 638 -12.40 1.99 28.65
CA PRO A 638 -13.55 2.79 28.23
C PRO A 638 -14.10 2.30 26.88
N VAL A 639 -15.37 1.90 26.86
CA VAL A 639 -16.09 1.49 25.65
C VAL A 639 -17.18 2.51 25.37
N ILE A 640 -17.17 3.10 24.18
CA ILE A 640 -18.14 4.12 23.78
C ILE A 640 -19.05 3.54 22.71
N LEU A 641 -20.34 3.47 23.02
CA LEU A 641 -21.38 3.02 22.11
C LEU A 641 -22.05 4.24 21.48
N VAL A 642 -21.93 4.37 20.16
CA VAL A 642 -22.57 5.44 19.40
C VAL A 642 -23.89 4.91 18.88
N ASP A 643 -25.01 5.39 19.42
CA ASP A 643 -26.35 4.85 19.13
C ASP A 643 -26.42 3.31 19.31
N SER A 644 -27.41 2.66 18.67
CA SER A 644 -27.59 1.20 18.76
C SER A 644 -26.83 0.45 17.65
N PRO A 645 -26.21 -0.71 17.95
CA PRO A 645 -25.66 -1.62 16.96
C PRO A 645 -26.77 -2.38 16.22
N VAL A 646 -26.38 -3.20 15.24
CA VAL A 646 -27.25 -4.17 14.57
C VAL A 646 -26.67 -5.57 14.70
N PHE A 647 -27.52 -6.58 14.82
CA PHE A 647 -27.07 -7.97 14.83
C PHE A 647 -26.59 -8.37 13.43
N LEU A 648 -25.39 -8.95 13.32
CA LEU A 648 -24.95 -9.59 12.09
C LEU A 648 -25.66 -10.96 11.99
N PRO A 649 -26.55 -11.18 11.00
CA PRO A 649 -27.30 -12.44 10.92
C PRO A 649 -26.38 -13.66 10.86
N THR A 650 -26.79 -14.74 11.53
CA THR A 650 -26.25 -16.11 11.46
C THR A 650 -27.43 -17.07 11.58
N ASN A 651 -27.33 -18.27 11.00
CA ASN A 651 -28.39 -19.27 11.11
C ASN A 651 -28.29 -20.11 12.42
N ARG A 652 -27.41 -19.72 13.33
CA ARG A 652 -27.24 -20.36 14.64
C ARG A 652 -28.42 -20.04 15.56
N ARG A 653 -29.20 -21.08 15.89
CA ARG A 653 -30.45 -20.96 16.67
C ARG A 653 -30.23 -20.26 18.01
N GLY A 654 -30.97 -19.17 18.22
CA GLY A 654 -30.99 -18.42 19.48
C GLY A 654 -29.77 -17.51 19.70
N GLU A 655 -28.85 -17.39 18.74
CA GLU A 655 -27.67 -16.54 18.88
C GLU A 655 -28.00 -15.05 18.90
N GLU A 656 -29.00 -14.61 18.14
CA GLU A 656 -29.48 -13.22 18.18
C GLU A 656 -29.95 -12.84 19.59
N PHE A 657 -30.80 -13.66 20.20
CA PHE A 657 -31.31 -13.44 21.55
C PHE A 657 -30.17 -13.37 22.58
N LYS A 658 -29.23 -14.32 22.52
CA LYS A 658 -28.04 -14.33 23.38
C LYS A 658 -27.18 -13.09 23.17
N THR A 659 -27.02 -12.64 21.93
CA THR A 659 -26.25 -11.43 21.59
C THR A 659 -26.89 -10.20 22.20
N TRP A 660 -28.20 -10.05 22.09
CA TRP A 660 -28.92 -8.92 22.69
C TRP A 660 -28.92 -8.95 24.21
N ASP A 661 -29.00 -10.12 24.84
CA ASP A 661 -28.90 -10.25 26.29
C ASP A 661 -27.48 -9.95 26.80
N ALA A 662 -26.45 -10.39 26.06
CA ALA A 662 -25.07 -10.01 26.33
C ALA A 662 -24.86 -8.49 26.16
N TYR A 663 -25.45 -7.88 25.12
CA TYR A 663 -25.37 -6.44 24.87
C TYR A 663 -26.06 -5.63 25.97
N LYS A 664 -27.26 -6.04 26.42
CA LYS A 664 -27.94 -5.42 27.58
C LYS A 664 -27.12 -5.54 28.85
N SER A 665 -26.36 -6.61 29.01
CA SER A 665 -25.46 -6.81 30.15
C SER A 665 -24.23 -5.91 30.07
N LEU A 666 -23.66 -5.75 28.86
CA LEU A 666 -22.56 -4.82 28.59
C LEU A 666 -22.94 -3.38 28.98
N LEU A 667 -24.15 -2.92 28.63
CA LEU A 667 -24.64 -1.56 28.96
C LEU A 667 -24.64 -1.22 30.45
N LYS A 668 -24.61 -2.23 31.33
CA LYS A 668 -24.62 -2.02 32.79
C LYS A 668 -23.23 -1.83 33.39
N LEU A 669 -22.16 -2.03 32.61
CA LEU A 669 -20.80 -1.89 33.11
C LEU A 669 -20.38 -0.41 33.23
N PRO A 670 -19.67 -0.03 34.30
CA PRO A 670 -19.32 1.37 34.57
C PRO A 670 -18.32 1.98 33.57
N SER A 671 -17.57 1.16 32.85
CA SER A 671 -16.63 1.58 31.79
C SER A 671 -17.30 1.70 30.41
N VAL A 672 -18.60 1.40 30.32
CA VAL A 672 -19.38 1.50 29.08
C VAL A 672 -20.16 2.82 29.11
N HIS A 673 -19.98 3.61 28.06
CA HIS A 673 -20.54 4.94 27.92
C HIS A 673 -21.34 5.03 26.62
N GLN A 674 -22.42 5.80 26.64
CA GLN A 674 -23.21 6.09 25.45
C GLN A 674 -22.85 7.47 24.91
N SER A 675 -22.71 7.56 23.58
CA SER A 675 -22.52 8.81 22.86
C SER A 675 -23.54 8.90 21.72
N LYS A 676 -23.71 10.11 21.21
CA LYS A 676 -24.41 10.36 19.95
C LYS A 676 -23.39 10.56 18.82
N LYS A 677 -23.85 10.49 17.58
CA LYS A 677 -23.09 10.91 16.39
C LYS A 677 -22.53 12.33 16.57
N SER A 678 -21.32 12.54 16.05
CA SER A 678 -20.55 13.78 16.13
C SER A 678 -20.25 14.30 17.56
N LYS A 679 -20.45 13.47 18.60
CA LYS A 679 -20.18 13.81 20.02
C LYS A 679 -19.20 12.84 20.68
N VAL A 680 -18.57 11.96 19.93
CA VAL A 680 -17.63 10.95 20.45
C VAL A 680 -16.39 11.62 21.00
N ALA A 681 -15.85 12.61 20.29
CA ALA A 681 -14.70 13.39 20.75
C ALA A 681 -14.99 14.07 22.10
N ALA A 682 -16.17 14.66 22.27
CA ALA A 682 -16.60 15.30 23.52
C ALA A 682 -16.79 14.28 24.65
N THR A 683 -17.30 13.08 24.34
CA THR A 683 -17.45 11.99 25.30
C THR A 683 -16.09 11.46 25.76
N LEU A 684 -15.14 11.20 24.84
CA LEU A 684 -13.76 10.88 25.19
C LEU A 684 -13.17 11.96 26.11
N GLN A 685 -13.45 13.23 25.82
CA GLN A 685 -12.96 14.33 26.61
C GLN A 685 -13.58 14.36 28.03
N SER A 686 -14.86 14.09 28.22
CA SER A 686 -15.46 14.06 29.56
C SER A 686 -14.89 12.92 30.42
N LEU A 687 -14.38 11.86 29.79
CA LEU A 687 -13.71 10.73 30.45
C LEU A 687 -12.22 10.97 30.74
N GLY A 688 -11.70 12.17 30.46
CA GLY A 688 -10.28 12.49 30.65
C GLY A 688 -9.34 11.91 29.59
N ILE A 689 -9.88 11.28 28.54
CA ILE A 689 -9.09 10.79 27.42
C ILE A 689 -8.79 11.99 26.53
N ARG A 690 -7.52 12.21 26.23
CA ARG A 690 -7.05 13.31 25.36
C ARG A 690 -6.02 12.77 24.37
N PRO A 691 -5.97 13.30 23.13
CA PRO A 691 -4.86 13.08 22.24
C PRO A 691 -3.56 13.58 22.85
N LYS A 692 -2.45 12.89 22.57
CA LYS A 692 -1.12 13.38 22.98
C LYS A 692 -0.62 14.51 22.07
N VAL A 693 -1.06 14.51 20.82
CA VAL A 693 -0.74 15.53 19.81
C VAL A 693 -2.04 16.21 19.40
N THR A 694 -2.05 17.54 19.37
CA THR A 694 -3.19 18.32 18.89
C THR A 694 -2.72 19.33 17.86
N ALA A 695 -3.21 19.22 16.63
CA ALA A 695 -2.94 20.16 15.55
C ALA A 695 -4.07 21.20 15.50
N ILE A 696 -3.75 22.44 15.83
CA ILE A 696 -4.69 23.57 15.77
C ILE A 696 -4.30 24.45 14.60
N SER A 697 -5.05 24.38 13.51
CA SER A 697 -4.76 25.08 12.27
C SER A 697 -6.05 25.60 11.63
N ASP A 698 -5.92 26.57 10.73
CA ASP A 698 -7.03 27.13 9.95
C ASP A 698 -7.61 26.13 8.93
N LYS A 699 -6.85 25.10 8.57
CA LYS A 699 -7.27 23.95 7.76
C LYS A 699 -6.95 22.64 8.50
N LEU A 700 -7.68 21.56 8.22
CA LEU A 700 -7.45 20.28 8.90
C LEU A 700 -6.09 19.67 8.52
N TRP A 701 -5.24 19.42 9.51
CA TRP A 701 -4.01 18.64 9.34
C TRP A 701 -4.21 17.21 9.82
N LYS A 702 -3.65 16.25 9.08
CA LYS A 702 -3.63 14.84 9.48
C LYS A 702 -2.28 14.54 10.13
N HIS A 703 -2.25 13.58 11.04
CA HIS A 703 -0.99 13.16 11.64
C HIS A 703 -0.99 11.70 12.07
N ALA A 704 0.22 11.15 12.11
CA ALA A 704 0.51 9.84 12.67
C ALA A 704 1.58 9.97 13.76
N ARG A 705 1.49 9.09 14.77
CA ARG A 705 2.43 9.08 15.90
C ARG A 705 3.02 7.69 16.12
N ARG A 706 4.33 7.67 16.30
CA ARG A 706 5.11 6.51 16.75
C ARG A 706 5.72 6.80 18.12
N TRP A 707 5.74 5.78 18.96
CA TRP A 707 6.43 5.82 20.25
C TRP A 707 7.53 4.76 20.24
N ASP A 708 8.77 5.20 20.40
CA ASP A 708 9.89 4.29 20.61
C ASP A 708 10.26 4.21 22.09
N PRO A 709 9.91 3.13 22.78
CA PRO A 709 10.25 2.95 24.20
C PRO A 709 11.77 2.77 24.42
N VAL A 710 12.54 2.38 23.40
CA VAL A 710 13.98 2.15 23.53
C VAL A 710 14.73 3.48 23.63
N SER A 711 14.49 4.40 22.69
CA SER A 711 15.09 5.74 22.73
C SER A 711 14.34 6.72 23.64
N GLY A 712 13.09 6.41 24.01
CA GLY A 712 12.23 7.33 24.76
C GLY A 712 11.80 8.54 23.93
N MET A 713 11.50 8.31 22.65
CA MET A 713 11.23 9.33 21.64
C MET A 713 9.84 9.15 21.04
N ASP A 714 9.10 10.27 20.94
CA ASP A 714 7.91 10.37 20.10
C ASP A 714 8.32 10.85 18.72
N LEU A 715 7.82 10.20 17.66
CA LEU A 715 7.94 10.68 16.28
C LEU A 715 6.55 10.99 15.76
N ILE A 716 6.39 12.18 15.19
CA ILE A 716 5.11 12.73 14.78
C ILE A 716 5.26 13.16 13.33
N PHE A 717 4.55 12.46 12.44
CA PHE A 717 4.42 12.84 11.04
C PHE A 717 3.17 13.71 10.87
N ILE A 718 3.32 14.91 10.33
CA ILE A 718 2.23 15.84 10.02
C ILE A 718 2.07 15.93 8.50
N LEU A 719 0.83 15.82 8.03
CA LEU A 719 0.43 16.10 6.66
C LEU A 719 -0.46 17.35 6.63
N GLY A 720 0.00 18.38 5.92
CA GLY A 720 -0.73 19.62 5.68
C GLY A 720 -1.99 19.42 4.85
N ALA A 721 -2.87 20.41 4.87
CA ALA A 721 -4.10 20.41 4.06
C ALA A 721 -3.79 20.58 2.57
N SER A 722 -4.77 20.39 1.70
CA SER A 722 -4.67 20.63 0.25
C SER A 722 -4.48 22.10 -0.14
N GLN A 723 -4.49 23.01 0.83
CA GLN A 723 -4.21 24.44 0.66
C GLN A 723 -3.15 24.86 1.69
N PRO A 724 -2.34 25.89 1.38
CA PRO A 724 -1.44 26.48 2.36
C PRO A 724 -2.19 26.85 3.64
N SER A 725 -1.59 26.55 4.78
CA SER A 725 -2.23 26.70 6.10
C SER A 725 -1.20 26.98 7.18
N THR A 726 -1.65 27.58 8.28
CA THR A 726 -0.81 27.91 9.43
C THR A 726 -1.50 27.52 10.72
N GLY A 727 -0.72 27.06 11.69
CA GLY A 727 -1.25 26.54 12.94
C GLY A 727 -0.20 26.29 14.00
N ILE A 728 -0.60 25.58 15.04
CA ILE A 728 0.21 25.20 16.18
C ILE A 728 0.02 23.69 16.42
N VAL A 729 1.12 22.95 16.47
CA VAL A 729 1.14 21.57 16.95
C VAL A 729 1.44 21.58 18.44
N LYS A 730 0.49 21.12 19.24
CA LYS A 730 0.61 20.96 20.69
C LYS A 730 0.96 19.51 21.01
N ILE A 731 1.96 19.29 21.84
CA ILE A 731 2.46 17.96 22.21
C ILE A 731 2.54 17.86 23.73
N ALA A 732 1.80 16.94 24.33
CA ALA A 732 1.89 16.67 25.77
C ALA A 732 3.20 15.92 26.07
N SER A 733 4.27 16.69 26.27
CA SER A 733 5.61 16.22 26.59
C SER A 733 6.43 17.34 27.26
N LYS A 734 7.40 16.94 28.08
CA LYS A 734 8.44 17.82 28.66
C LYS A 734 9.81 17.65 27.98
N GLY A 735 9.86 16.85 26.92
CA GLY A 735 11.08 16.57 26.16
C GLY A 735 11.56 17.76 25.33
N VAL A 736 12.60 17.52 24.54
CA VAL A 736 13.14 18.49 23.59
C VAL A 736 12.66 18.14 22.18
N PRO A 737 12.04 19.09 21.45
CA PRO A 737 11.59 18.89 20.09
C PRO A 737 12.73 19.09 19.07
N TYR A 738 12.73 18.26 18.02
CA TYR A 738 13.66 18.30 16.90
C TYR A 738 12.92 18.20 15.56
N TRP A 739 13.38 18.94 14.56
CA TRP A 739 13.01 18.74 13.16
C TRP A 739 13.78 17.55 12.60
N PHE A 740 13.08 16.62 11.97
CA PHE A 740 13.64 15.53 11.19
C PHE A 740 13.30 15.80 9.74
N ASP A 741 14.21 16.44 9.01
CA ASP A 741 13.96 16.81 7.61
C ASP A 741 14.19 15.60 6.70
N ALA A 742 13.09 15.04 6.18
CA ALA A 742 13.15 13.91 5.27
C ALA A 742 13.76 14.26 3.90
N TRP A 743 13.82 15.51 3.46
CA TRP A 743 14.46 15.88 2.19
C TRP A 743 15.97 15.91 2.30
N THR A 744 16.50 16.47 3.38
CA THR A 744 17.95 16.67 3.55
C THR A 744 18.60 15.62 4.45
N GLY A 745 17.81 14.89 5.24
CA GLY A 745 18.30 13.99 6.27
C GLY A 745 18.88 14.70 7.49
N THR A 746 18.65 16.02 7.62
CA THR A 746 19.12 16.79 8.78
C THR A 746 18.23 16.58 9.99
N GLN A 747 18.85 16.63 11.16
CA GLN A 747 18.19 16.58 12.45
C GLN A 747 18.65 17.79 13.26
N GLU A 748 17.73 18.69 13.58
CA GLU A 748 18.06 19.96 14.22
C GLU A 748 17.05 20.27 15.34
N PRO A 749 17.46 20.94 16.43
CA PRO A 749 16.53 21.33 17.47
C PRO A 749 15.50 22.33 16.93
N VAL A 750 14.23 22.18 17.33
CA VAL A 750 13.24 23.22 17.02
C VAL A 750 13.61 24.46 17.82
N LEU A 751 14.00 25.54 17.13
CA LEU A 751 14.44 26.78 17.80
C LEU A 751 13.27 27.62 18.32
N PHE A 752 12.11 27.54 17.63
CA PHE A 752 10.93 28.37 17.88
C PHE A 752 9.77 27.52 18.39
N TYR A 753 9.55 27.51 19.70
CA TYR A 753 8.39 26.86 20.32
C TYR A 753 8.14 27.45 21.69
N SER A 754 6.94 27.29 22.24
CA SER A 754 6.67 27.63 23.64
C SER A 754 6.38 26.37 24.44
N ALA A 755 6.94 26.27 25.63
CA ALA A 755 6.69 25.17 26.55
C ALA A 755 5.99 25.66 27.82
N ASP A 756 4.86 25.07 28.16
CA ASP A 756 4.21 25.26 29.45
C ASP A 756 4.69 24.16 30.41
N ARG A 757 5.50 24.57 31.39
CA ARG A 757 6.07 23.65 32.38
C ARG A 757 5.03 23.09 33.36
N LEU A 758 3.94 23.82 33.61
CA LEU A 758 2.88 23.40 34.53
C LEU A 758 2.03 22.30 33.89
N SER A 759 1.55 22.53 32.66
CA SER A 759 0.78 21.51 31.93
C SER A 759 1.64 20.43 31.29
N GLY A 760 2.95 20.66 31.12
CA GLY A 760 3.85 19.73 30.43
C GLY A 760 3.57 19.65 28.93
N THR A 761 3.35 20.80 28.29
CA THR A 761 2.95 20.88 26.87
C THR A 761 3.94 21.72 26.07
N ILE A 762 4.36 21.21 24.91
CA ILE A 762 5.15 21.92 23.89
C ILE A 762 4.20 22.43 22.80
N ASN A 763 4.37 23.66 22.35
CA ASN A 763 3.58 24.29 21.29
C ASN A 763 4.52 24.77 20.18
N ILE A 764 4.43 24.15 19.00
CA ILE A 764 5.28 24.44 17.85
C ILE A 764 4.44 25.14 16.77
N PRO A 765 4.66 26.43 16.49
CA PRO A 765 4.01 27.10 15.36
C PRO A 765 4.55 26.55 14.03
N LEU A 766 3.65 26.31 13.08
CA LEU A 766 3.96 25.75 11.76
C LEU A 766 3.19 26.49 10.66
N SER A 767 3.83 26.64 9.52
CA SER A 767 3.21 27.04 8.25
C SER A 767 3.57 26.00 7.21
N LEU A 768 2.57 25.38 6.60
CA LEU A 768 2.73 24.30 5.63
C LEU A 768 2.12 24.74 4.30
N ALA A 769 2.84 24.49 3.20
CA ALA A 769 2.25 24.58 1.87
C ALA A 769 1.21 23.46 1.64
N ALA A 770 0.50 23.53 0.52
CA ALA A 770 -0.46 22.50 0.14
C ALA A 770 0.21 21.11 0.11
N ASN A 771 -0.37 20.16 0.84
CA ASN A 771 0.10 18.78 0.99
C ASN A 771 1.55 18.64 1.46
N GLN A 772 2.17 19.69 2.05
CA GLN A 772 3.51 19.60 2.62
C GLN A 772 3.51 18.78 3.91
N THR A 773 4.61 18.11 4.19
CA THR A 773 4.80 17.30 5.39
C THR A 773 5.85 17.86 6.34
N ALA A 774 5.77 17.43 7.60
CA ALA A 774 6.81 17.68 8.59
C ALA A 774 6.95 16.48 9.53
N ILE A 775 8.18 16.17 9.94
CA ILE A 775 8.45 15.14 10.96
C ILE A 775 9.05 15.83 12.19
N ILE A 776 8.37 15.70 13.31
CA ILE A 776 8.79 16.22 14.61
C ILE A 776 9.16 15.04 15.49
N ALA A 777 10.39 15.02 16.00
CA ALA A 777 10.78 14.12 17.07
C ALA A 777 10.75 14.87 18.41
N VAL A 778 10.20 14.26 19.46
CA VAL A 778 10.31 14.78 20.83
C VAL A 778 11.00 13.73 21.69
N SER A 779 12.21 14.05 22.14
CA SER A 779 13.01 13.15 22.95
C SER A 779 13.04 13.58 24.41
N ASN A 780 12.95 12.61 25.31
CA ASN A 780 13.03 12.87 26.76
C ASN A 780 14.39 13.40 27.22
N LYS A 781 15.44 13.21 26.40
CA LYS A 781 16.80 13.72 26.64
C LYS A 781 17.32 14.40 25.38
N PRO A 782 18.23 15.39 25.52
CA PRO A 782 18.90 15.93 24.36
C PRO A 782 19.54 14.83 23.53
N LEU A 783 19.39 14.95 22.23
CA LEU A 783 19.91 14.01 21.27
C LEU A 783 21.45 14.05 21.26
N LYS A 784 22.12 12.90 21.45
CA LYS A 784 23.56 12.80 21.77
C LYS A 784 24.49 13.49 20.75
N TYR A 785 24.15 13.46 19.46
CA TYR A 785 24.97 14.01 18.37
C TYR A 785 24.32 15.23 17.68
N VAL A 786 23.27 15.79 18.27
CA VAL A 786 22.61 16.99 17.77
C VAL A 786 22.79 18.10 18.81
N GLU A 787 23.58 19.10 18.45
CA GLU A 787 23.78 20.28 19.30
C GLU A 787 22.40 20.87 19.65
N THR A 788 22.16 21.06 20.94
CA THR A 788 20.86 21.51 21.46
C THR A 788 21.09 22.79 22.26
N PRO A 789 20.34 23.88 22.00
CA PRO A 789 20.54 25.14 22.68
C PRO A 789 20.22 25.03 24.18
N VAL A 790 20.93 25.80 25.01
CA VAL A 790 20.64 25.85 26.47
C VAL A 790 19.25 26.44 26.78
N VAL A 791 18.73 27.30 25.90
CA VAL A 791 17.37 27.85 25.94
C VAL A 791 16.80 28.00 24.52
N HIS A 792 15.49 27.85 24.36
CA HIS A 792 14.81 28.08 23.08
C HIS A 792 14.13 29.45 23.00
N ILE A 793 13.72 29.85 21.81
CA ILE A 793 12.97 31.08 21.57
C ILE A 793 11.47 30.82 21.75
N SER A 794 10.90 31.38 22.81
CA SER A 794 9.49 31.21 23.21
C SER A 794 8.54 32.14 22.46
N LYS A 795 9.03 33.30 22.03
CA LYS A 795 8.28 34.27 21.23
C LYS A 795 9.21 34.98 20.26
N LYS A 796 8.82 35.04 18.98
CA LYS A 796 9.53 35.80 17.95
C LYS A 796 8.58 36.79 17.26
N PRO A 797 9.09 37.94 16.80
CA PRO A 797 8.32 38.85 15.94
C PRO A 797 8.22 38.29 14.51
N ALA A 798 7.23 38.78 13.75
CA ALA A 798 6.94 38.31 12.39
C ALA A 798 8.11 38.54 11.40
N GLY A 799 8.97 39.53 11.66
CA GLY A 799 10.14 39.83 10.81
C GLY A 799 11.30 38.83 10.93
N ILE A 800 11.21 37.81 11.80
CA ILE A 800 12.18 36.70 11.82
C ILE A 800 11.69 35.60 10.89
N LEU A 801 12.36 35.41 9.77
CA LEU A 801 12.03 34.40 8.75
C LEU A 801 12.45 32.99 9.18
N GLY A 802 13.60 32.88 9.85
CA GLY A 802 14.17 31.61 10.29
C GLY A 802 15.41 31.84 11.14
N GLY A 803 16.19 30.79 11.33
CA GLY A 803 17.48 30.86 12.02
C GLY A 803 18.08 29.48 12.19
N LYS A 804 19.35 29.44 12.58
CA LYS A 804 20.10 28.21 12.84
C LYS A 804 20.89 28.33 14.13
N LEU A 805 21.16 27.19 14.74
CA LEU A 805 22.05 27.12 15.90
C LEU A 805 23.50 27.18 15.42
N THR A 806 24.30 28.13 15.93
CA THR A 806 25.75 28.18 15.64
C THR A 806 26.57 27.51 16.75
N SER A 807 26.06 27.53 17.99
CA SER A 807 26.54 26.74 19.13
C SER A 807 25.43 26.59 20.18
N ARG A 808 25.59 25.73 21.18
CA ARG A 808 24.70 25.66 22.36
C ARG A 808 24.40 27.00 23.04
N HIS A 809 25.22 28.04 22.84
CA HIS A 809 25.08 29.37 23.45
C HIS A 809 24.76 30.49 22.44
N GLU A 810 24.54 30.17 21.17
CA GLU A 810 24.35 31.18 20.13
C GLU A 810 23.43 30.72 19.01
N ILE A 811 22.43 31.54 18.68
CA ILE A 811 21.52 31.37 17.54
C ILE A 811 21.74 32.50 16.54
N GLU A 812 21.93 32.16 15.27
CA GLU A 812 21.89 33.11 14.15
C GLU A 812 20.44 33.20 13.64
N LEU A 813 19.83 34.39 13.69
CA LEU A 813 18.48 34.64 13.18
C LEU A 813 18.53 35.33 11.83
N HIS A 814 17.63 34.94 10.92
CA HIS A 814 17.44 35.60 9.63
C HIS A 814 16.26 36.56 9.75
N ALA A 815 16.55 37.87 9.73
CA ALA A 815 15.57 38.94 9.91
C ALA A 815 15.34 39.71 8.60
N THR A 816 14.10 40.14 8.34
CA THR A 816 13.70 40.94 7.17
C THR A 816 13.10 42.29 7.59
N SER A 817 12.89 43.22 6.64
CA SER A 817 12.44 44.57 6.96
C SER A 817 10.97 44.60 7.41
N ARG A 818 10.74 45.01 8.65
CA ARG A 818 9.47 45.61 9.07
C ARG A 818 9.78 46.84 9.90
N SER A 819 9.06 47.93 9.64
CA SER A 819 9.15 49.21 10.35
C SER A 819 8.60 49.07 11.78
N SER A 820 9.40 48.50 12.68
CA SER A 820 9.34 48.67 14.15
C SER A 820 10.28 47.66 14.77
N SER A 821 11.08 48.08 15.75
CA SER A 821 11.90 47.17 16.57
C SER A 821 11.08 45.98 17.08
N GLY A 822 11.60 44.77 16.93
CA GLY A 822 10.98 43.54 17.42
C GLY A 822 11.64 43.07 18.71
N ARG A 823 10.98 42.22 19.48
CA ARG A 823 11.59 41.55 20.64
C ARG A 823 11.49 40.05 20.51
N VAL A 824 12.62 39.37 20.68
CA VAL A 824 12.70 37.93 20.88
C VAL A 824 12.66 37.66 22.38
N THR A 825 11.91 36.65 22.81
CA THR A 825 11.85 36.19 24.20
C THR A 825 12.36 34.77 24.28
N LEU A 826 13.27 34.51 25.22
CA LEU A 826 13.85 33.21 25.48
C LEU A 826 13.04 32.45 26.54
N SER A 827 13.22 31.13 26.58
CA SER A 827 12.52 30.26 27.53
C SER A 827 12.87 30.48 29.02
N ASN A 828 13.96 31.21 29.31
CA ASN A 828 14.36 31.65 30.65
C ASN A 828 13.77 33.04 31.03
N GLY A 829 12.95 33.64 30.15
CA GLY A 829 12.36 34.97 30.36
C GLY A 829 13.24 36.14 29.90
N ALA A 830 14.49 35.90 29.51
CA ALA A 830 15.33 36.93 28.91
C ALA A 830 14.71 37.43 27.59
N SER A 831 14.86 38.71 27.29
CA SER A 831 14.27 39.30 26.10
C SER A 831 15.22 40.28 25.44
N HIS A 832 15.41 40.09 24.14
CA HIS A 832 16.41 40.79 23.33
C HIS A 832 15.71 41.61 22.24
N SER A 833 16.10 42.88 22.11
CA SER A 833 15.62 43.73 21.03
C SER A 833 16.31 43.37 19.72
N ILE A 834 15.54 43.17 18.67
CA ILE A 834 16.02 42.94 17.30
C ILE A 834 15.95 44.26 16.56
N LYS A 835 17.10 44.68 16.03
CA LYS A 835 17.17 45.81 15.09
C LYS A 835 16.90 45.28 13.68
N TYR A 836 15.92 45.88 13.03
CA TYR A 836 15.65 45.65 11.61
C TYR A 836 16.32 46.74 10.77
N PHE A 837 16.66 46.39 9.53
CA PHE A 837 17.19 47.31 8.54
C PHE A 837 16.24 47.41 7.36
N ASP A 838 16.33 48.51 6.62
CA ASP A 838 15.58 48.68 5.38
C ASP A 838 16.09 47.72 4.30
N SER A 839 15.17 46.95 3.74
CA SER A 839 15.39 45.90 2.74
C SER A 839 14.11 45.75 1.91
N PRO A 840 14.17 45.33 0.63
CA PRO A 840 12.94 44.94 -0.07
C PRO A 840 12.32 43.70 0.60
N GLU A 841 10.99 43.59 0.53
CA GLU A 841 10.30 42.39 1.03
C GLU A 841 10.56 41.18 0.12
N GLU A 842 10.39 41.34 -1.20
CA GLU A 842 10.66 40.31 -2.21
C GLU A 842 11.21 40.97 -3.49
N ILE A 843 12.14 40.30 -4.18
CA ILE A 843 12.70 40.72 -5.47
C ILE A 843 12.40 39.63 -6.49
N GLN A 844 11.58 39.93 -7.50
CA GLN A 844 11.26 38.99 -8.57
C GLN A 844 12.42 38.84 -9.55
N LEU A 845 12.75 37.59 -9.92
CA LEU A 845 13.73 37.29 -10.97
C LEU A 845 13.03 37.19 -12.32
N GLU A 846 13.19 38.23 -13.15
CA GLU A 846 12.39 38.40 -14.38
C GLU A 846 12.93 37.64 -15.59
N LYS A 847 14.24 37.68 -15.84
CA LYS A 847 14.85 37.15 -17.07
C LYS A 847 15.49 35.79 -16.83
N TRP A 848 15.17 34.83 -17.68
CA TRP A 848 15.67 33.47 -17.59
C TRP A 848 16.17 32.98 -18.96
N THR A 849 17.19 32.13 -18.94
CA THR A 849 17.59 31.34 -20.10
C THR A 849 17.24 29.90 -19.81
N LEU A 850 16.50 29.25 -20.72
CA LEU A 850 16.25 27.81 -20.70
C LEU A 850 17.13 27.16 -21.77
N THR A 851 18.08 26.32 -21.35
CA THR A 851 18.63 25.30 -22.23
C THR A 851 17.82 24.02 -22.02
N ALA A 852 17.01 23.65 -23.03
CA ALA A 852 16.27 22.41 -23.04
C ALA A 852 17.12 21.31 -23.69
N GLU A 853 17.54 20.32 -22.91
CA GLU A 853 18.15 19.07 -23.40
C GLU A 853 17.03 18.11 -23.78
N HIS A 854 16.83 17.89 -25.08
CA HIS A 854 15.84 16.98 -25.66
C HIS A 854 16.35 15.56 -25.54
N TRP A 855 15.51 14.66 -25.03
CA TRP A 855 15.76 13.23 -24.98
C TRP A 855 14.92 12.58 -26.06
N GLU A 856 15.57 11.98 -27.04
CA GLU A 856 14.96 11.48 -28.25
C GLU A 856 15.26 9.99 -28.45
N ALA A 857 14.48 9.33 -29.30
CA ALA A 857 14.74 7.94 -29.64
C ALA A 857 16.12 7.79 -30.32
N PRO A 858 16.79 6.63 -30.20
CA PRO A 858 17.99 6.32 -30.98
C PRO A 858 17.69 6.33 -32.48
N SER A 859 18.73 6.54 -33.30
CA SER A 859 18.62 6.44 -34.76
C SER A 859 18.16 5.04 -35.21
N ASN A 860 18.68 3.99 -34.57
CA ASN A 860 18.14 2.65 -34.67
C ASN A 860 16.95 2.48 -33.71
N PHE A 861 15.74 2.72 -34.20
CA PHE A 861 14.52 2.68 -33.37
C PHE A 861 14.22 1.31 -32.74
N SER A 862 14.76 0.23 -33.31
CA SER A 862 14.63 -1.14 -32.77
C SER A 862 15.59 -1.43 -31.61
N ASP A 863 16.56 -0.57 -31.35
CA ASP A 863 17.38 -0.67 -30.14
C ASP A 863 16.60 -0.10 -28.94
N ALA A 864 15.79 -0.97 -28.33
CA ALA A 864 15.06 -0.69 -27.10
C ALA A 864 15.99 -0.44 -25.91
N SER A 865 17.24 -0.93 -25.94
CA SER A 865 18.18 -0.82 -24.82
C SER A 865 18.80 0.56 -24.65
N ALA A 866 18.75 1.41 -25.69
CA ALA A 866 19.26 2.77 -25.61
C ALA A 866 18.48 3.64 -24.61
N ILE A 867 19.19 4.52 -23.91
CA ILE A 867 18.59 5.50 -22.99
C ILE A 867 17.86 6.58 -23.80
N ALA A 868 18.62 7.44 -24.49
CA ALA A 868 18.12 8.48 -25.38
C ALA A 868 19.26 9.06 -26.22
N SER A 869 18.94 9.55 -27.42
CA SER A 869 19.76 10.53 -28.15
C SER A 869 19.51 11.91 -27.57
N LYS A 870 20.56 12.68 -27.29
CA LYS A 870 20.44 13.99 -26.63
C LYS A 870 20.86 15.13 -27.54
N ARG A 871 20.08 16.22 -27.57
CA ARG A 871 20.43 17.47 -28.23
C ARG A 871 19.85 18.67 -27.49
N ASN A 872 20.43 19.86 -27.64
CA ASN A 872 20.00 21.05 -26.90
C ASN A 872 19.30 22.07 -27.80
N SER A 873 18.35 22.81 -27.23
CA SER A 873 17.91 24.11 -27.76
C SER A 873 17.85 25.16 -26.64
N THR A 874 18.01 26.43 -27.00
CA THR A 874 18.09 27.54 -26.03
C THR A 874 16.98 28.55 -26.28
N HIS A 875 16.32 28.99 -25.19
CA HIS A 875 15.18 29.89 -25.21
C HIS A 875 15.37 30.99 -24.18
N ILE A 876 15.07 32.23 -24.56
CA ILE A 876 15.04 33.36 -23.62
C ILE A 876 13.61 33.52 -23.12
N LEU A 877 13.45 33.49 -21.80
CA LEU A 877 12.18 33.51 -21.11
C LEU A 877 12.07 34.75 -20.23
N THR A 878 10.83 35.19 -20.01
CA THR A 878 10.49 36.23 -19.05
C THR A 878 9.44 35.66 -18.09
N ALA A 879 9.54 35.99 -16.81
CA ALA A 879 8.55 35.59 -15.82
C ALA A 879 7.14 36.17 -16.15
N PRO A 880 6.03 35.48 -15.81
CA PRO A 880 6.01 34.12 -15.25
C PRO A 880 6.46 33.09 -16.28
N LEU A 881 7.29 32.14 -15.83
CA LEU A 881 7.73 31.00 -16.63
C LEU A 881 6.53 30.12 -16.99
N LYS A 882 6.59 29.50 -18.17
CA LYS A 882 5.48 28.73 -18.76
C LYS A 882 5.88 27.29 -19.02
N SER A 883 4.86 26.44 -19.16
CA SER A 883 5.03 25.04 -19.52
C SER A 883 5.68 24.91 -20.89
N TRP A 884 6.51 23.88 -21.09
CA TRP A 884 7.12 23.56 -22.39
C TRP A 884 6.10 23.42 -23.52
N THR A 885 4.86 23.04 -23.18
CA THR A 885 3.73 22.96 -24.11
C THR A 885 3.36 24.32 -24.73
N GLU A 886 3.67 25.42 -24.03
CA GLU A 886 3.35 26.80 -24.39
C GLU A 886 4.54 27.60 -24.95
N LEU A 887 5.77 27.04 -24.91
CA LEU A 887 7.01 27.72 -25.33
C LEU A 887 7.33 27.56 -26.83
N GLY A 888 6.36 27.09 -27.61
CA GLY A 888 6.46 26.96 -29.06
C GLY A 888 6.67 25.53 -29.56
N PRO A 889 6.58 25.31 -30.89
CA PRO A 889 6.43 23.99 -31.49
C PRO A 889 7.62 23.05 -31.27
N GLN A 890 8.83 23.61 -31.04
CA GLN A 890 10.02 22.82 -30.75
C GLN A 890 9.96 22.10 -29.39
N LEU A 891 9.19 22.63 -28.43
CA LEU A 891 9.11 22.08 -27.08
C LEU A 891 7.80 21.32 -26.80
N THR A 892 6.73 21.60 -27.57
CA THR A 892 5.38 21.06 -27.32
C THR A 892 5.30 19.53 -27.27
N ASN A 893 6.08 18.82 -28.10
CA ASN A 893 6.13 17.35 -28.11
C ASN A 893 7.50 16.81 -27.66
N SER A 894 8.28 17.62 -26.92
CA SER A 894 9.59 17.23 -26.42
C SER A 894 9.53 16.78 -24.96
N SER A 895 10.52 16.01 -24.56
CA SER A 895 10.79 15.60 -23.19
C SER A 895 12.31 15.61 -22.95
N GLY A 896 12.74 15.78 -21.71
CA GLY A 896 14.15 15.80 -21.32
C GLY A 896 14.41 16.63 -20.07
N LEU A 897 15.50 17.40 -20.07
CA LEU A 897 15.91 18.24 -18.94
C LEU A 897 15.87 19.72 -19.30
N GLY A 898 15.28 20.54 -18.43
CA GLY A 898 15.34 22.00 -18.51
C GLY A 898 16.38 22.57 -17.58
N TYR A 899 17.40 23.20 -18.13
CA TYR A 899 18.40 23.97 -17.40
C TYR A 899 17.98 25.45 -17.44
N TYR A 900 17.33 25.91 -16.37
CA TYR A 900 16.86 27.28 -16.22
C TYR A 900 17.90 28.09 -15.45
N SER A 901 18.56 29.04 -16.12
CA SER A 901 19.53 29.93 -15.48
C SER A 901 19.07 31.38 -15.44
N THR A 902 19.45 32.06 -14.36
CA THR A 902 19.27 33.51 -14.20
C THR A 902 20.41 34.09 -13.36
N SER A 903 20.74 35.35 -13.59
CA SER A 903 21.77 36.07 -12.85
C SER A 903 21.20 37.28 -12.14
N PHE A 904 21.74 37.58 -10.96
CA PHE A 904 21.38 38.76 -10.18
C PHE A 904 22.60 39.30 -9.42
N THR A 905 22.58 40.59 -9.10
CA THR A 905 23.67 41.25 -8.36
C THR A 905 23.33 41.36 -6.88
N TRP A 906 24.30 41.05 -6.01
CA TRP A 906 24.16 41.11 -4.56
C TRP A 906 25.23 42.01 -3.88
N PRO A 907 24.85 42.91 -2.97
CA PRO A 907 23.48 43.31 -2.65
C PRO A 907 22.82 44.06 -3.84
N PRO A 908 21.48 44.12 -3.91
CA PRO A 908 20.78 44.83 -4.97
C PRO A 908 21.10 46.33 -4.97
N SER A 909 21.26 46.92 -6.16
CA SER A 909 21.82 48.27 -6.39
C SER A 909 21.08 49.44 -5.72
N HIS A 910 19.81 49.26 -5.35
CA HIS A 910 18.98 50.30 -4.72
C HIS A 910 19.02 50.31 -3.19
N TYR A 911 19.75 49.38 -2.55
CA TYR A 911 19.79 49.23 -1.10
C TYR A 911 21.19 49.49 -0.54
N SER A 912 21.24 50.09 0.65
CA SER A 912 22.48 50.34 1.38
C SER A 912 23.27 49.04 1.57
N THR A 913 24.50 49.01 1.05
CA THR A 913 25.37 47.83 0.91
C THR A 913 25.88 47.21 2.21
N LYS A 914 25.54 47.79 3.37
CA LYS A 914 26.11 47.43 4.67
C LYS A 914 25.29 46.42 5.48
N ASN A 915 24.03 46.15 5.12
CA ASN A 915 23.09 45.49 6.04
C ASN A 915 22.35 44.26 5.48
N LEU A 916 22.77 43.67 4.35
CA LEU A 916 22.17 42.44 3.82
C LEU A 916 23.20 41.32 3.78
N ASP A 917 22.90 40.21 4.46
CA ASP A 917 23.81 39.08 4.62
C ASP A 917 23.48 37.91 3.69
N GLY A 918 22.23 37.78 3.27
CA GLY A 918 21.79 36.73 2.35
C GLY A 918 20.34 36.90 1.89
N ALA A 919 19.83 35.92 1.16
CA ALA A 919 18.44 35.84 0.76
C ALA A 919 17.97 34.39 0.76
N TYR A 920 16.67 34.18 0.98
CA TYR A 920 16.02 32.95 0.57
C TYR A 920 15.62 33.06 -0.90
N VAL A 921 15.76 31.99 -1.67
CA VAL A 921 15.05 31.85 -2.95
C VAL A 921 13.74 31.13 -2.71
N LYS A 922 12.67 31.60 -3.33
CA LYS A 922 11.32 31.06 -3.25
C LYS A 922 10.78 30.87 -4.65
N PHE A 923 10.57 29.61 -5.03
CA PHE A 923 9.83 29.27 -6.25
C PHE A 923 8.36 29.08 -5.89
N GLU A 924 7.46 29.28 -6.86
CA GLU A 924 6.13 28.68 -6.80
C GLU A 924 6.25 27.14 -6.80
N PRO A 925 5.23 26.38 -6.35
CA PRO A 925 5.30 24.92 -6.31
C PRO A 925 5.73 24.32 -7.66
N VAL A 926 6.76 23.48 -7.62
CA VAL A 926 7.31 22.80 -8.79
C VAL A 926 6.44 21.59 -9.12
N MET A 927 6.01 21.46 -10.37
CA MET A 927 5.07 20.41 -10.80
C MET A 927 5.63 18.99 -10.64
N HIS A 928 6.90 18.78 -11.01
CA HIS A 928 7.52 17.45 -11.07
C HIS A 928 8.64 17.28 -10.03
N ALA A 929 9.84 17.81 -10.31
CA ALA A 929 10.97 17.87 -9.38
C ALA A 929 11.95 18.95 -9.82
N MET A 930 12.91 19.30 -8.97
CA MET A 930 13.93 20.31 -9.28
C MET A 930 15.19 20.08 -8.46
N LYS A 931 16.34 20.31 -9.08
CA LYS A 931 17.63 20.44 -8.40
C LYS A 931 18.18 21.86 -8.59
N LEU A 932 18.81 22.40 -7.56
CA LEU A 932 19.28 23.78 -7.55
C LEU A 932 20.80 23.89 -7.39
N TRP A 933 21.38 24.88 -8.08
CA TRP A 933 22.76 25.31 -7.93
C TRP A 933 22.81 26.83 -7.80
N VAL A 934 23.76 27.30 -6.99
CA VAL A 934 24.13 28.71 -6.93
C VAL A 934 25.63 28.84 -7.09
N ASN A 935 26.07 29.66 -8.05
CA ASN A 935 27.49 29.86 -8.37
C ASN A 935 28.25 28.53 -8.58
N GLY A 936 27.63 27.57 -9.28
CA GLY A 936 28.19 26.23 -9.54
C GLY A 936 28.16 25.26 -8.36
N LYS A 937 27.69 25.66 -7.16
CA LYS A 937 27.56 24.77 -6.00
C LYS A 937 26.15 24.20 -5.91
N ARG A 938 26.03 22.86 -5.84
CA ARG A 938 24.74 22.17 -5.66
C ARG A 938 24.17 22.45 -4.27
N LEU A 939 22.89 22.79 -4.21
CA LEU A 939 22.14 22.96 -2.97
C LEU A 939 21.63 21.59 -2.46
N PRO A 940 21.26 21.48 -1.16
CA PRO A 940 20.56 20.30 -0.66
C PRO A 940 19.24 20.03 -1.41
N PRO A 941 18.69 18.80 -1.33
CA PRO A 941 17.40 18.46 -1.91
C PRO A 941 16.29 19.43 -1.49
N VAL A 942 15.35 19.70 -2.40
CA VAL A 942 14.30 20.71 -2.22
C VAL A 942 12.93 20.06 -2.29
N ASP A 943 12.04 20.39 -1.35
CA ASP A 943 10.63 19.97 -1.44
C ASP A 943 9.94 20.69 -2.61
N PRO A 944 9.47 19.97 -3.66
CA PRO A 944 8.83 20.61 -4.81
C PRO A 944 7.52 21.32 -4.45
N ARG A 945 6.87 20.98 -3.32
CA ARG A 945 5.62 21.62 -2.88
C ARG A 945 5.86 22.95 -2.16
N ASN A 946 7.04 23.13 -1.57
CA ASN A 946 7.44 24.36 -0.89
C ASN A 946 8.94 24.66 -1.13
N PRO A 947 9.32 25.01 -2.36
CA PRO A 947 10.72 25.16 -2.76
C PRO A 947 11.29 26.50 -2.27
N VAL A 948 11.61 26.55 -0.98
CA VAL A 948 12.23 27.70 -0.29
C VAL A 948 13.57 27.30 0.29
N VAL A 949 14.65 27.96 -0.14
CA VAL A 949 16.03 27.60 0.28
C VAL A 949 16.84 28.83 0.64
N ASP A 950 17.63 28.75 1.70
CA ASP A 950 18.59 29.79 2.09
C ASP A 950 19.80 29.79 1.13
N LEU A 951 19.97 30.87 0.37
CA LEU A 951 21.10 31.04 -0.54
C LEU A 951 22.33 31.66 0.11
N GLY A 952 22.21 32.26 1.30
CA GLY A 952 23.28 33.02 1.94
C GLY A 952 24.64 32.29 2.00
N PRO A 953 24.70 31.00 2.38
CA PRO A 953 25.96 30.23 2.40
C PRO A 953 26.62 30.00 1.03
N PHE A 954 25.88 30.21 -0.07
CA PHE A 954 26.31 29.91 -1.43
C PHE A 954 26.52 31.17 -2.29
N MET A 955 26.05 32.33 -1.81
CA MET A 955 26.14 33.61 -2.49
C MET A 955 27.49 34.31 -2.27
N LYS A 956 27.82 35.24 -3.18
CA LYS A 956 28.96 36.14 -3.10
C LYS A 956 28.52 37.60 -3.35
N ARG A 957 29.34 38.57 -2.95
CA ARG A 957 29.14 39.97 -3.38
C ARG A 957 29.40 40.09 -4.89
N GLY A 958 28.63 40.93 -5.56
CA GLY A 958 28.64 41.07 -7.02
C GLY A 958 27.63 40.12 -7.68
N GLU A 959 27.95 39.68 -8.89
CA GLU A 959 27.08 38.82 -9.70
C GLU A 959 26.98 37.40 -9.13
N ASN A 960 25.76 36.88 -9.06
CA ASN A 960 25.43 35.52 -8.66
C ASN A 960 24.57 34.88 -9.75
N GLU A 961 24.76 33.57 -9.95
CA GLU A 961 23.97 32.77 -10.88
C GLU A 961 23.16 31.73 -10.10
N ILE A 962 21.87 31.59 -10.44
CA ILE A 962 21.02 30.46 -10.05
C ILE A 962 20.83 29.58 -11.28
N LEU A 963 21.02 28.28 -11.11
CA LEU A 963 20.65 27.26 -12.08
C LEU A 963 19.66 26.29 -11.43
N ALA A 964 18.47 26.18 -12.02
CA ALA A 964 17.47 25.18 -11.69
C ALA A 964 17.42 24.13 -12.81
N VAL A 965 17.68 22.86 -12.47
CA VAL A 965 17.54 21.72 -13.38
C VAL A 965 16.23 21.03 -13.08
N VAL A 966 15.32 21.04 -14.05
CA VAL A 966 13.95 20.54 -13.92
C VAL A 966 13.69 19.47 -14.97
N PRO A 967 13.48 18.19 -14.57
CA PRO A 967 13.08 17.15 -15.51
C PRO A 967 11.64 17.33 -15.97
N THR A 968 11.39 16.98 -17.23
CA THR A 968 10.03 16.74 -17.74
C THR A 968 9.63 15.29 -17.50
N THR A 969 8.33 15.00 -17.62
CA THR A 969 7.86 13.64 -17.89
C THR A 969 8.31 13.19 -19.28
N MET A 970 8.36 11.88 -19.53
CA MET A 970 8.77 11.34 -20.85
C MET A 970 7.60 11.23 -21.85
N TRP A 971 6.37 11.41 -21.37
CA TRP A 971 5.15 11.16 -22.13
C TRP A 971 5.00 12.02 -23.38
N ASN A 972 5.25 13.33 -23.35
CA ASN A 972 4.99 14.18 -24.52
C ASN A 972 5.76 13.73 -25.76
N TYR A 973 7.02 13.30 -25.60
CA TYR A 973 7.81 12.75 -26.68
C TYR A 973 7.37 11.32 -27.07
N VAL A 974 7.24 10.41 -26.10
CA VAL A 974 6.80 9.02 -26.36
C VAL A 974 5.43 8.98 -27.06
N ARG A 975 4.48 9.80 -26.60
CA ARG A 975 3.15 9.98 -27.18
C ARG A 975 3.21 10.35 -28.67
N SER A 976 4.18 11.20 -29.06
CA SER A 976 4.33 11.62 -30.46
C SER A 976 4.78 10.47 -31.39
N LEU A 977 5.30 9.39 -30.81
CA LEU A 977 5.83 8.23 -31.53
C LEU A 977 4.91 7.00 -31.49
N LEU A 978 3.79 7.03 -30.77
CA LEU A 978 2.90 5.86 -30.56
C LEU A 978 2.64 5.03 -31.83
N PRO A 979 2.34 5.61 -33.02
CA PRO A 979 2.07 4.81 -34.22
C PRO A 979 3.26 3.93 -34.66
N ARG A 980 4.48 4.33 -34.31
CA ARG A 980 5.74 3.67 -34.66
C ARG A 980 6.16 2.65 -33.61
N ILE A 981 5.79 2.86 -32.35
CA ILE A 981 6.22 2.01 -31.22
C ILE A 981 5.64 0.60 -31.37
N ARG A 982 6.45 -0.42 -31.05
CA ARG A 982 6.02 -1.80 -30.84
C ARG A 982 6.49 -2.28 -29.48
N ASN A 983 5.62 -3.00 -28.76
CA ASN A 983 5.90 -3.59 -27.46
C ASN A 983 5.57 -5.08 -27.50
N ALA A 984 6.59 -5.93 -27.55
CA ALA A 984 6.42 -7.36 -27.84
C ALA A 984 5.67 -7.65 -29.16
N GLY A 985 5.76 -6.73 -30.14
CA GLY A 985 5.03 -6.76 -31.40
C GLY A 985 3.61 -6.17 -31.37
N ASP A 986 3.10 -5.82 -30.19
CA ASP A 986 1.80 -5.16 -30.04
C ASP A 986 1.89 -3.63 -30.18
N ILE A 987 0.75 -3.03 -30.50
CA ILE A 987 0.58 -1.57 -30.58
C ILE A 987 0.29 -1.07 -29.17
N PRO A 988 0.99 -0.03 -28.66
CA PRO A 988 0.70 0.55 -27.36
C PRO A 988 -0.77 0.94 -27.20
N LEU A 989 -1.29 0.84 -25.98
CA LEU A 989 -2.67 1.17 -25.60
C LEU A 989 -3.74 0.24 -26.19
N GLU A 990 -3.34 -0.85 -26.85
CA GLU A 990 -4.25 -1.86 -27.40
C GLU A 990 -3.91 -3.23 -26.82
N ILE A 991 -4.91 -3.91 -26.25
CA ILE A 991 -4.86 -5.29 -25.82
C ILE A 991 -5.83 -6.06 -26.71
N SER A 992 -5.30 -7.05 -27.43
CA SER A 992 -6.09 -7.88 -28.33
C SER A 992 -5.71 -9.34 -28.13
N THR A 993 -6.24 -9.97 -27.09
CA THR A 993 -6.05 -11.39 -26.78
C THR A 993 -7.29 -12.19 -27.19
N GLU A 994 -7.22 -13.52 -27.07
CA GLU A 994 -8.41 -14.39 -27.28
C GLU A 994 -9.57 -14.00 -26.35
N ASP A 995 -9.23 -13.60 -25.13
CA ASP A 995 -10.18 -13.41 -24.03
C ASP A 995 -10.55 -11.92 -23.80
N ILE A 996 -9.70 -10.97 -24.23
CA ILE A 996 -9.85 -9.53 -23.95
C ILE A 996 -9.56 -8.71 -25.21
N GLN A 997 -10.48 -7.79 -25.52
CA GLN A 997 -10.29 -6.74 -26.54
C GLN A 997 -10.48 -5.39 -25.86
N LEU A 998 -9.38 -4.67 -25.61
CA LEU A 998 -9.39 -3.39 -24.92
C LEU A 998 -8.52 -2.36 -25.65
N LYS A 999 -9.06 -1.17 -25.84
CA LYS A 999 -8.32 -0.02 -26.39
C LYS A 999 -8.40 1.15 -25.42
N TRP A 1000 -7.27 1.50 -24.85
CA TRP A 1000 -7.15 2.64 -23.97
C TRP A 1000 -7.20 3.95 -24.77
N PRO A 1001 -7.90 4.99 -24.28
CA PRO A 1001 -7.83 6.30 -24.89
C PRO A 1001 -6.39 6.82 -24.77
N THR A 1002 -5.88 7.47 -25.83
CA THR A 1002 -4.56 8.10 -25.78
C THR A 1002 -4.56 9.25 -24.78
N PRO A 1003 -3.74 9.20 -23.72
CA PRO A 1003 -3.66 10.31 -22.76
C PRO A 1003 -3.26 11.64 -23.41
N ALA A 1004 -3.76 12.74 -22.85
CA ALA A 1004 -3.43 14.08 -23.31
C ALA A 1004 -1.94 14.42 -23.07
N LYS A 1005 -1.46 15.51 -23.66
CA LYS A 1005 -0.13 16.04 -23.34
C LYS A 1005 -0.12 16.50 -21.87
N THR A 1006 1.02 16.37 -21.22
CA THR A 1006 1.23 16.87 -19.86
C THR A 1006 2.00 18.17 -19.87
N ASP A 1007 1.69 19.05 -18.93
CA ASP A 1007 2.51 20.23 -18.67
C ASP A 1007 3.86 19.83 -18.06
N ASN A 1008 4.89 20.59 -18.42
CA ASN A 1008 6.28 20.22 -18.18
C ASN A 1008 7.18 21.46 -18.02
N GLY A 1009 8.27 21.32 -17.27
CA GLY A 1009 9.24 22.38 -17.02
C GLY A 1009 8.95 23.21 -15.76
N LEU A 1010 9.71 24.30 -15.59
CA LEU A 1010 9.54 25.26 -14.49
C LEU A 1010 8.47 26.29 -14.87
N VAL A 1011 7.43 26.42 -14.05
CA VAL A 1011 6.30 27.32 -14.25
C VAL A 1011 6.19 28.29 -13.08
N GLY A 1012 5.71 29.50 -13.35
CA GLY A 1012 5.42 30.49 -12.31
C GLY A 1012 6.53 31.50 -12.11
N ARG A 1013 6.58 32.08 -10.91
CA ARG A 1013 7.51 33.15 -10.53
C ARG A 1013 8.54 32.67 -9.52
N VAL A 1014 9.69 33.35 -9.52
CA VAL A 1014 10.79 33.09 -8.59
C VAL A 1014 11.18 34.41 -7.92
N TYR A 1015 11.29 34.35 -6.60
CA TYR A 1015 11.57 35.52 -5.76
C TYR A 1015 12.82 35.30 -4.91
N LEU A 1016 13.58 36.37 -4.70
CA LEU A 1016 14.55 36.48 -3.62
C LEU A 1016 13.91 37.22 -2.46
N VAL A 1017 14.03 36.67 -1.25
CA VAL A 1017 13.57 37.28 0.00
C VAL A 1017 14.82 37.61 0.83
N PRO A 1018 15.31 38.86 0.78
CA PRO A 1018 16.51 39.26 1.50
C PRO A 1018 16.36 39.18 3.01
N TYR A 1019 17.48 38.89 3.68
CA TYR A 1019 17.59 38.93 5.12
C TYR A 1019 18.95 39.45 5.57
N HIS A 1020 18.99 39.89 6.84
CA HIS A 1020 20.22 40.13 7.59
C HIS A 1020 20.31 39.19 8.77
N LYS A 1021 21.53 38.88 9.17
CA LYS A 1021 21.85 37.98 10.28
C LYS A 1021 21.86 38.76 11.58
N VAL A 1022 21.19 38.20 12.58
CA VAL A 1022 21.21 38.72 13.95
C VAL A 1022 21.68 37.63 14.89
N THR A 1023 22.84 37.84 15.50
CA THR A 1023 23.40 36.92 16.49
C THR A 1023 22.72 37.12 17.84
N LEU A 1024 22.11 36.05 18.35
CA LEU A 1024 21.48 36.00 19.66
C LEU A 1024 22.30 35.10 20.59
N ARG A 1025 22.89 35.67 21.64
CA ARG A 1025 23.58 34.91 22.70
C ARG A 1025 22.56 34.46 23.76
N LEU A 1026 22.62 33.17 24.11
CA LEU A 1026 21.60 32.44 24.89
C LEU A 1026 21.85 32.38 26.39
#